data_AF-A0A2S7NUH7-F1
#
_entry.id   AF-A0A2S7NUH7-F1
#
_cell.length_a   1.000
_cell.length_b   1.000
_cell.length_c   1.000
_cell.angle_alpha   90.00
_cell.angle_beta   90.00
_cell.angle_gamma   90.00
#
_symmetry.space_group_name_H-M   'P 1'
#
loop_
_entity.id
_entity.type
_entity.pdbx_description
1 polymer ?
#
loop_
_entity_poly.entity_id
_entity_poly.type
_entity_poly.pdbx_seq_one_letter_code
_entity_poly.pdbx_strand_id
1 'polypeptide(L)'
;MKFSLGAAVWGAVSCAAAVKAACSSNLVIDNYAKYASNTNSLGQWTSDDGTTVNLKADTANKKVTFTASTSSYFYTTFNCEKATTDSYNAITFPIKGPKGASVTVELQTLSSCSATSYSSYYTTISGLTGSTQTVTIQLSKFSGANLNAISGLLWESFSTAGAWEIGQTEFVCSAGGGVSSTATSVSSTTSSKSSATSSTTSTKVGVVTPSTTLTTATATASAPAGQCKNLLIDDFASQSRLTFLFYNAMLQPSSDDGTMAAVEGRVDTGTSVIVANNHVTLTSKADGSSYWYTMLGCTKATNVYGGIGLNIKAAKGTTMGIELQTSTSCDSTNPTLKDVSSSDLGWSFDGTEKFYTIPFSKFSGLDTDHLVTLLFSGISGPVTFGPISFYCGSTGVAYPVPTTVAVVEPSSTVPATTGPSAYVIDTFGNAESNNLGFYHGGDDTTTYSQSGNKLTINTKGNSDLSWYTQVTDGCLDLTPNDNGYLHIAYTGSNAFTIALQQHNPSCNPDINPFPFTWDSVEASRYSDSSKKNIYVPISHFAIDRKLSVGFALKGFYTSDSTVISKIEFVKSVPTGFLVPSKLPSAPLIFACTRPNSFAFAIDDGDPQLAQKVVNTVAAAGIHVTFFTVGAALLDPSTNLSSVYADMLARGHQVAYHSYTHPPMEGLPSLAAIDWELNNDISAVSSTLGITSSYFRPPFGTEGARIRQRLAALIPNAKFVAWSVDVQDWLWALSDTPQNQITNFQSDVSKGGNLVVMHYLYQTTVDYLPQFIDIAKKTGKQLMRVDQCLEDPNAPPL
;
A
#
# COMPACT_ATOMS: atom_id res chain seq x y z
N MET A 1 -86.44 -9.97 -30.74
CA MET A 1 -86.94 -10.59 -31.98
C MET A 1 -85.78 -10.79 -32.93
N LYS A 2 -85.77 -11.96 -33.60
CA LYS A 2 -84.94 -12.40 -34.74
C LYS A 2 -83.59 -13.08 -34.44
N PHE A 3 -83.68 -14.39 -34.67
CA PHE A 3 -82.65 -15.41 -34.91
C PHE A 3 -81.84 -15.19 -36.20
N SER A 4 -80.67 -15.85 -36.28
CA SER A 4 -80.16 -16.70 -37.39
C SER A 4 -78.66 -16.40 -37.66
N LEU A 5 -77.69 -17.25 -37.28
CA LEU A 5 -77.25 -18.59 -37.74
C LEU A 5 -76.10 -18.55 -38.78
N GLY A 6 -75.02 -19.27 -38.45
CA GLY A 6 -74.02 -19.89 -39.35
C GLY A 6 -72.66 -19.19 -39.41
N ALA A 7 -71.49 -19.84 -39.28
CA ALA A 7 -71.10 -21.21 -38.98
C ALA A 7 -69.59 -21.25 -38.62
N ALA A 8 -69.14 -22.40 -38.10
CA ALA A 8 -67.77 -22.95 -38.09
C ALA A 8 -66.79 -22.62 -36.93
N VAL A 9 -66.79 -23.54 -35.97
CA VAL A 9 -65.66 -24.17 -35.24
C VAL A 9 -64.38 -23.36 -35.00
N TRP A 10 -64.13 -22.99 -33.74
CA TRP A 10 -62.79 -22.70 -33.22
C TRP A 10 -62.29 -23.89 -32.40
N GLY A 11 -61.30 -24.60 -32.93
CA GLY A 11 -60.50 -25.59 -32.22
C GLY A 11 -59.48 -24.91 -31.31
N ALA A 12 -59.28 -25.51 -30.14
CA ALA A 12 -58.28 -25.10 -29.16
C ALA A 12 -56.87 -25.11 -29.77
N VAL A 13 -56.20 -23.96 -29.80
CA VAL A 13 -54.77 -23.86 -30.09
C VAL A 13 -54.02 -23.97 -28.76
N SER A 14 -53.39 -25.12 -28.56
CA SER A 14 -52.29 -25.32 -27.64
C SER A 14 -51.13 -24.38 -28.02
N CYS A 15 -50.76 -23.45 -27.15
CA CYS A 15 -49.52 -22.71 -27.27
C CYS A 15 -48.34 -23.68 -27.17
N ALA A 16 -47.73 -24.00 -28.30
CA ALA A 16 -46.39 -24.55 -28.34
C ALA A 16 -45.43 -23.53 -27.71
N ALA A 17 -44.74 -23.94 -26.65
CA ALA A 17 -43.59 -23.21 -26.12
C ALA A 17 -42.56 -23.08 -27.25
N ALA A 18 -42.21 -21.85 -27.61
CA ALA A 18 -41.10 -21.58 -28.50
C ALA A 18 -39.82 -22.18 -27.88
N VAL A 19 -39.27 -23.20 -28.53
CA VAL A 19 -37.92 -23.69 -28.24
C VAL A 19 -36.96 -22.53 -28.54
N LYS A 20 -36.28 -22.01 -27.50
CA LYS A 20 -35.21 -21.02 -27.68
C LYS A 20 -34.19 -21.56 -28.67
N ALA A 21 -33.78 -20.73 -29.63
CA ALA A 21 -32.74 -21.07 -30.59
C ALA A 21 -31.44 -21.46 -29.86
N ALA A 22 -30.83 -22.57 -30.27
CA ALA A 22 -29.45 -22.91 -29.93
C ALA A 22 -28.51 -21.76 -30.37
N CYS A 23 -27.38 -21.59 -29.69
CA CYS A 23 -26.32 -20.70 -30.17
C CYS A 23 -26.05 -20.91 -31.67
N SER A 24 -25.74 -19.83 -32.39
CA SER A 24 -25.43 -19.87 -33.82
C SER A 24 -23.92 -19.94 -34.11
N SER A 25 -23.08 -19.64 -33.12
CA SER A 25 -21.61 -19.62 -33.21
C SER A 25 -20.97 -19.71 -31.83
N ASN A 26 -19.68 -20.04 -31.77
CA ASN A 26 -18.88 -19.95 -30.53
C ASN A 26 -18.88 -18.52 -30.00
N LEU A 27 -18.82 -18.37 -28.67
CA LEU A 27 -18.59 -17.07 -28.02
C LEU A 27 -17.10 -16.89 -27.79
N VAL A 28 -16.51 -15.87 -28.42
CA VAL A 28 -15.11 -15.52 -28.20
C VAL A 28 -14.99 -14.79 -26.87
N ILE A 29 -14.39 -15.45 -25.88
CA ILE A 29 -14.12 -14.87 -24.57
C ILE A 29 -12.92 -13.94 -24.68
N ASP A 30 -11.82 -14.47 -25.23
CA ASP A 30 -10.60 -13.72 -25.42
C ASP A 30 -9.86 -14.14 -26.68
N ASN A 31 -9.50 -13.16 -27.51
CA ASN A 31 -8.61 -13.32 -28.66
C ASN A 31 -7.34 -12.48 -28.50
N TYR A 32 -7.18 -11.85 -27.33
CA TYR A 32 -6.08 -11.00 -26.90
C TYR A 32 -5.84 -9.75 -27.76
N ALA A 33 -6.74 -9.41 -28.71
CA ALA A 33 -6.61 -8.21 -29.52
C ALA A 33 -6.69 -6.91 -28.70
N LYS A 34 -7.32 -6.96 -27.52
CA LYS A 34 -7.48 -5.84 -26.58
C LYS A 34 -6.61 -5.97 -25.32
N TYR A 35 -5.66 -6.90 -25.33
CA TYR A 35 -4.81 -7.18 -24.17
C TYR A 35 -3.97 -5.97 -23.73
N ALA A 36 -3.63 -5.06 -24.65
CA ALA A 36 -2.94 -3.81 -24.31
C ALA A 36 -3.72 -2.92 -23.32
N SER A 37 -5.04 -3.09 -23.23
CA SER A 37 -5.90 -2.43 -22.25
C SER A 37 -6.34 -3.39 -21.13
N ASN A 38 -5.66 -4.54 -20.98
CA ASN A 38 -6.00 -5.62 -20.06
C ASN A 38 -7.46 -6.07 -20.15
N THR A 39 -8.08 -5.95 -21.34
CA THR A 39 -9.46 -6.39 -21.57
C THR A 39 -9.53 -7.48 -22.62
N ASN A 40 -10.47 -8.40 -22.44
CA ASN A 40 -10.75 -9.50 -23.36
C ASN A 40 -11.74 -9.09 -24.45
N SER A 41 -12.18 -10.04 -25.27
CA SER A 41 -13.13 -9.77 -26.37
C SER A 41 -14.49 -9.30 -25.88
N LEU A 42 -14.84 -9.59 -24.63
CA LEU A 42 -16.08 -9.17 -23.96
C LEU A 42 -15.93 -7.83 -23.22
N GLY A 43 -14.76 -7.19 -23.27
CA GLY A 43 -14.49 -5.91 -22.61
C GLY A 43 -14.34 -6.03 -21.10
N GLN A 44 -13.92 -7.19 -20.61
CA GLN A 44 -13.74 -7.52 -19.20
C GLN A 44 -12.28 -7.91 -18.94
N TRP A 45 -11.83 -7.92 -17.69
CA TRP A 45 -10.41 -8.03 -17.36
C TRP A 45 -9.79 -9.36 -17.81
N THR A 46 -8.60 -9.29 -18.40
CA THR A 46 -7.74 -10.43 -18.74
C THR A 46 -6.30 -10.06 -18.39
N SER A 47 -5.65 -10.86 -17.55
CA SER A 47 -4.30 -10.57 -17.06
C SER A 47 -3.73 -11.76 -16.29
N ASP A 48 -2.63 -11.54 -15.58
CA ASP A 48 -2.10 -12.41 -14.53
C ASP A 48 -2.11 -11.69 -13.16
N ASP A 49 -1.69 -12.37 -12.11
CA ASP A 49 -1.40 -11.77 -10.79
C ASP A 49 0.01 -11.20 -10.63
N GLY A 50 0.69 -10.96 -11.75
CA GLY A 50 2.09 -10.55 -11.75
C GLY A 50 3.08 -11.66 -11.38
N THR A 51 2.63 -12.90 -11.24
CA THR A 51 3.53 -14.05 -11.01
C THR A 51 4.07 -14.66 -12.31
N THR A 52 3.53 -14.29 -13.48
CA THR A 52 4.10 -14.70 -14.77
C THR A 52 5.15 -13.68 -15.21
N VAL A 53 6.15 -14.11 -15.97
CA VAL A 53 7.20 -13.22 -16.50
C VAL A 53 7.23 -13.27 -18.02
N ASN A 54 7.63 -12.17 -18.68
CA ASN A 54 7.58 -12.02 -20.14
C ASN A 54 6.17 -12.18 -20.76
N LEU A 55 5.11 -11.87 -19.99
CA LEU A 55 3.73 -11.90 -20.44
C LEU A 55 3.50 -10.92 -21.59
N LYS A 56 3.13 -11.42 -22.76
CA LYS A 56 2.94 -10.65 -23.99
C LYS A 56 1.80 -11.20 -24.82
N ALA A 57 0.92 -10.32 -25.31
CA ALA A 57 -0.04 -10.69 -26.33
C ALA A 57 0.59 -10.67 -27.72
N ASP A 58 0.44 -11.77 -28.45
CA ASP A 58 0.68 -11.88 -29.88
C ASP A 58 -0.68 -11.75 -30.58
N THR A 59 -1.08 -10.50 -30.81
CA THR A 59 -2.40 -10.15 -31.37
C THR A 59 -2.59 -10.67 -32.79
N ALA A 60 -1.50 -10.80 -33.56
CA ALA A 60 -1.52 -11.35 -34.92
C ALA A 60 -1.90 -12.84 -34.92
N ASN A 61 -1.40 -13.60 -33.94
CA ASN A 61 -1.69 -15.02 -33.80
C ASN A 61 -2.76 -15.33 -32.74
N LYS A 62 -3.42 -14.31 -32.19
CA LYS A 62 -4.51 -14.40 -31.21
C LYS A 62 -4.16 -15.26 -30.00
N LYS A 63 -3.02 -15.00 -29.39
CA LYS A 63 -2.53 -15.73 -28.20
C LYS A 63 -1.80 -14.81 -27.25
N VAL A 64 -1.66 -15.25 -26.00
CA VAL A 64 -0.73 -14.70 -25.03
C VAL A 64 0.41 -15.69 -24.82
N THR A 65 1.62 -15.18 -24.63
CA THR A 65 2.81 -15.97 -24.30
C THR A 65 3.41 -15.45 -23.00
N PHE A 66 3.91 -16.34 -22.16
CA PHE A 66 4.50 -16.01 -20.87
C PHE A 66 5.43 -17.11 -20.39
N THR A 67 6.23 -16.82 -19.38
CA THR A 67 6.96 -17.81 -18.60
C THR A 67 6.27 -17.95 -17.25
N ALA A 68 5.82 -19.15 -16.91
CA ALA A 68 5.13 -19.44 -15.66
C ALA A 68 6.08 -20.13 -14.66
N SER A 69 5.82 -19.93 -13.38
CA SER A 69 6.27 -20.77 -12.26
C SER A 69 5.13 -21.70 -11.80
N THR A 70 5.36 -22.56 -10.82
CA THR A 70 4.33 -23.48 -10.32
C THR A 70 3.20 -22.81 -9.58
N SER A 71 3.42 -21.61 -9.02
CA SER A 71 2.41 -20.80 -8.35
C SER A 71 1.77 -19.77 -9.27
N SER A 72 2.14 -19.73 -10.56
CA SER A 72 1.64 -18.68 -11.43
C SER A 72 0.20 -18.91 -11.85
N TYR A 73 -0.57 -17.83 -12.05
CA TYR A 73 -1.87 -17.92 -12.68
C TYR A 73 -2.12 -16.84 -13.74
N PHE A 74 -2.89 -17.19 -14.76
CA PHE A 74 -3.38 -16.30 -15.81
C PHE A 74 -4.90 -16.40 -15.87
N TYR A 75 -5.61 -15.30 -16.09
CA TYR A 75 -7.07 -15.27 -15.99
C TYR A 75 -7.74 -14.40 -17.06
N THR A 76 -9.00 -14.73 -17.32
CA THR A 76 -9.93 -13.90 -18.10
C THR A 76 -11.31 -13.93 -17.42
N THR A 77 -11.83 -12.75 -17.09
CA THR A 77 -13.11 -12.56 -16.37
C THR A 77 -14.21 -12.10 -17.31
N PHE A 78 -15.47 -12.30 -16.93
CA PHE A 78 -16.62 -11.78 -17.66
C PHE A 78 -17.85 -11.62 -16.77
N ASN A 79 -18.73 -10.67 -17.10
CA ASN A 79 -19.82 -10.24 -16.21
C ASN A 79 -20.71 -11.39 -15.71
N CYS A 80 -21.29 -12.18 -16.62
CA CYS A 80 -21.98 -13.42 -16.30
C CYS A 80 -22.42 -14.12 -17.59
N GLU A 81 -21.91 -15.32 -17.85
CA GLU A 81 -22.29 -16.11 -19.03
C GLU A 81 -23.22 -17.26 -18.66
N LYS A 82 -24.33 -17.38 -19.39
CA LYS A 82 -25.38 -18.37 -19.14
C LYS A 82 -25.22 -19.57 -20.05
N ALA A 83 -24.08 -20.24 -19.96
CA ALA A 83 -23.67 -21.27 -20.92
C ALA A 83 -24.74 -22.33 -21.21
N THR A 84 -25.45 -22.85 -20.19
CA THR A 84 -26.52 -23.83 -20.42
C THR A 84 -27.75 -23.23 -21.12
N THR A 85 -28.16 -22.02 -20.72
CA THR A 85 -29.28 -21.28 -21.33
C THR A 85 -29.00 -20.94 -22.79
N ASP A 86 -27.75 -20.59 -23.08
CA ASP A 86 -27.29 -20.14 -24.39
C ASP A 86 -26.72 -21.31 -25.23
N SER A 87 -26.86 -22.55 -24.75
CA SER A 87 -26.49 -23.79 -25.44
C SER A 87 -25.00 -23.97 -25.75
N TYR A 88 -24.11 -23.42 -24.92
CA TYR A 88 -22.68 -23.73 -24.92
C TYR A 88 -22.39 -24.98 -24.07
N ASN A 89 -21.55 -25.90 -24.57
CA ASN A 89 -21.27 -27.17 -23.88
C ASN A 89 -19.80 -27.41 -23.52
N ALA A 90 -18.88 -26.61 -24.04
CA ALA A 90 -17.45 -26.76 -23.78
C ALA A 90 -16.73 -25.40 -23.80
N ILE A 91 -15.51 -25.39 -23.29
CA ILE A 91 -14.53 -24.31 -23.47
C ILE A 91 -13.42 -24.84 -24.38
N THR A 92 -12.97 -24.06 -25.35
CA THR A 92 -11.84 -24.43 -26.20
C THR A 92 -10.78 -23.33 -26.27
N PHE A 93 -9.52 -23.72 -26.29
CA PHE A 93 -8.37 -22.83 -26.48
C PHE A 93 -7.14 -23.63 -26.95
N PRO A 94 -6.31 -23.06 -27.84
CA PRO A 94 -4.94 -23.54 -28.07
C PRO A 94 -4.08 -23.35 -26.81
N ILE A 95 -3.21 -24.30 -26.51
CA ILE A 95 -2.22 -24.18 -25.44
C ILE A 95 -0.89 -24.80 -25.86
N LYS A 96 0.21 -24.21 -25.41
CA LYS A 96 1.56 -24.79 -25.49
C LYS A 96 2.24 -24.62 -24.14
N GLY A 97 2.92 -25.66 -23.69
CA GLY A 97 3.72 -25.67 -22.46
C GLY A 97 4.79 -26.76 -22.56
N PRO A 98 5.66 -26.91 -21.55
CA PRO A 98 6.71 -27.93 -21.57
C PRO A 98 6.17 -29.35 -21.82
N LYS A 99 6.94 -30.18 -22.54
CA LYS A 99 6.53 -31.55 -22.85
C LYS A 99 6.34 -32.37 -21.56
N GLY A 100 5.18 -33.00 -21.42
CA GLY A 100 4.78 -33.77 -20.24
C GLY A 100 4.14 -32.96 -19.12
N ALA A 101 4.10 -31.62 -19.23
CA ALA A 101 3.53 -30.76 -18.20
C ALA A 101 1.99 -30.87 -18.12
N SER A 102 1.46 -30.38 -17.00
CA SER A 102 0.03 -30.19 -16.75
C SER A 102 -0.26 -28.76 -16.29
N VAL A 103 -1.51 -28.33 -16.45
CA VAL A 103 -2.06 -27.05 -15.99
C VAL A 103 -3.48 -27.27 -15.48
N THR A 104 -3.85 -26.60 -14.40
CA THR A 104 -5.22 -26.60 -13.88
C THR A 104 -5.99 -25.44 -14.50
N VAL A 105 -7.21 -25.71 -14.92
CA VAL A 105 -8.18 -24.71 -15.37
C VAL A 105 -9.25 -24.57 -14.30
N GLU A 106 -9.43 -23.36 -13.80
CA GLU A 106 -10.49 -22.98 -12.88
C GLU A 106 -11.66 -22.35 -13.65
N LEU A 107 -12.87 -22.75 -13.29
CA LEU A 107 -14.13 -22.16 -13.71
C LEU A 107 -14.78 -21.49 -12.50
N GLN A 108 -14.91 -20.17 -12.53
CA GLN A 108 -15.60 -19.41 -11.48
C GLN A 108 -17.08 -19.29 -11.83
N THR A 109 -17.96 -19.67 -10.92
CA THR A 109 -19.41 -19.54 -11.10
C THR A 109 -20.09 -18.91 -9.88
N LEU A 110 -21.06 -18.06 -10.14
CA LEU A 110 -21.87 -17.37 -9.14
C LEU A 110 -23.11 -18.22 -8.78
N SER A 111 -23.75 -17.93 -7.64
CA SER A 111 -25.06 -18.52 -7.33
C SER A 111 -26.16 -18.03 -8.29
N SER A 112 -26.00 -16.83 -8.86
CA SER A 112 -26.81 -16.25 -9.94
C SER A 112 -26.04 -15.09 -10.58
N CYS A 113 -26.43 -14.64 -11.79
CA CYS A 113 -25.78 -13.49 -12.45
C CYS A 113 -25.90 -12.14 -11.73
N SER A 114 -26.66 -12.07 -10.64
CA SER A 114 -26.78 -10.88 -9.80
C SER A 114 -26.00 -10.99 -8.49
N ALA A 115 -25.36 -12.14 -8.22
CA ALA A 115 -24.54 -12.32 -7.05
C ALA A 115 -23.13 -11.74 -7.27
N THR A 116 -22.48 -11.32 -6.20
CA THR A 116 -21.17 -10.66 -6.22
C THR A 116 -20.03 -11.58 -5.73
N SER A 117 -20.34 -12.79 -5.29
CA SER A 117 -19.37 -13.79 -4.82
C SER A 117 -19.45 -15.05 -5.70
N TYR A 118 -18.29 -15.57 -6.10
CA TYR A 118 -18.16 -16.78 -6.91
C TYR A 118 -17.70 -17.98 -6.08
N SER A 119 -17.94 -19.17 -6.63
CA SER A 119 -17.34 -20.44 -6.21
C SER A 119 -16.50 -21.00 -7.37
N SER A 120 -15.38 -21.62 -7.04
CA SER A 120 -14.41 -22.13 -8.00
C SER A 120 -14.54 -23.63 -8.22
N TYR A 121 -14.36 -24.06 -9.46
CA TYR A 121 -14.44 -25.46 -9.88
C TYR A 121 -13.29 -25.77 -10.82
N TYR A 122 -12.62 -26.91 -10.65
CA TYR A 122 -11.32 -27.13 -11.27
C TYR A 122 -11.31 -28.36 -12.17
N THR A 123 -10.46 -28.33 -13.21
CA THR A 123 -10.10 -29.49 -14.01
C THR A 123 -8.66 -29.38 -14.47
N THR A 124 -7.92 -30.49 -14.54
CA THR A 124 -6.49 -30.47 -14.89
C THR A 124 -6.27 -31.03 -16.29
N ILE A 125 -5.54 -30.30 -17.13
CA ILE A 125 -5.02 -30.79 -18.41
C ILE A 125 -3.65 -31.36 -18.15
N SER A 126 -3.39 -32.60 -18.55
CA SER A 126 -2.10 -33.27 -18.34
C SER A 126 -1.51 -33.81 -19.63
N GLY A 127 -0.18 -33.96 -19.66
CA GLY A 127 0.52 -34.62 -20.77
C GLY A 127 0.66 -33.74 -22.01
N LEU A 128 0.95 -32.45 -21.84
CA LEU A 128 1.18 -31.54 -22.96
C LEU A 128 2.30 -32.03 -23.87
N THR A 129 2.15 -31.85 -25.17
CA THR A 129 3.05 -32.44 -26.17
C THR A 129 4.39 -31.70 -26.33
N GLY A 130 4.51 -30.49 -25.79
CA GLY A 130 5.62 -29.57 -26.08
C GLY A 130 5.40 -28.68 -27.32
N SER A 131 4.34 -28.95 -28.08
CA SER A 131 3.88 -28.18 -29.24
C SER A 131 2.51 -27.56 -28.95
N THR A 132 2.10 -26.55 -29.73
CA THR A 132 0.75 -25.99 -29.62
C THR A 132 -0.29 -27.05 -29.96
N GLN A 133 -1.24 -27.25 -29.05
CA GLN A 133 -2.35 -28.19 -29.20
C GLN A 133 -3.66 -27.51 -28.77
N THR A 134 -4.76 -27.80 -29.46
CA THR A 134 -6.08 -27.30 -29.04
C THR A 134 -6.65 -28.21 -27.97
N VAL A 135 -7.06 -27.61 -26.85
CA VAL A 135 -7.75 -28.29 -25.77
C VAL A 135 -9.23 -27.90 -25.82
N THR A 136 -10.10 -28.89 -25.62
CA THR A 136 -11.54 -28.69 -25.46
C THR A 136 -12.00 -29.37 -24.17
N ILE A 137 -12.43 -28.56 -23.21
CA ILE A 137 -12.93 -29.01 -21.91
C ILE A 137 -14.45 -28.98 -21.95
N GLN A 138 -15.08 -30.14 -21.82
CA GLN A 138 -16.53 -30.21 -21.66
C GLN A 138 -16.94 -29.54 -20.33
N LEU A 139 -17.93 -28.65 -20.35
CA LEU A 139 -18.37 -27.94 -19.15
C LEU A 139 -18.86 -28.88 -18.04
N SER A 140 -19.34 -30.07 -18.42
CA SER A 140 -19.70 -31.15 -17.49
C SER A 140 -18.54 -31.69 -16.64
N LYS A 141 -17.29 -31.34 -16.96
CA LYS A 141 -16.10 -31.68 -16.15
C LYS A 141 -15.99 -30.84 -14.87
N PHE A 142 -16.65 -29.69 -14.81
CA PHE A 142 -16.71 -28.83 -13.62
C PHE A 142 -17.91 -29.23 -12.75
N SER A 143 -17.81 -30.38 -12.07
CA SER A 143 -18.93 -30.95 -11.30
C SER A 143 -19.40 -30.00 -10.21
N GLY A 144 -20.71 -29.69 -10.20
CA GLY A 144 -21.32 -28.79 -9.21
C GLY A 144 -21.28 -27.31 -9.57
N ALA A 145 -20.64 -26.93 -10.68
CA ALA A 145 -20.59 -25.54 -11.15
C ALA A 145 -21.96 -25.06 -11.64
N ASN A 146 -22.28 -23.79 -11.36
CA ASN A 146 -23.47 -23.17 -11.93
C ASN A 146 -23.18 -22.69 -13.37
N LEU A 147 -23.40 -23.58 -14.33
CA LEU A 147 -23.16 -23.31 -15.76
C LEU A 147 -24.13 -22.28 -16.38
N ASN A 148 -25.01 -21.67 -15.59
CA ASN A 148 -25.84 -20.54 -15.99
C ASN A 148 -25.42 -19.23 -15.31
N ALA A 149 -24.29 -19.22 -14.61
CA ALA A 149 -23.75 -18.02 -14.02
C ALA A 149 -22.21 -18.07 -13.94
N ILE A 150 -21.54 -18.32 -15.07
CA ILE A 150 -20.07 -18.38 -15.13
C ILE A 150 -19.54 -16.94 -15.18
N SER A 151 -18.51 -16.62 -14.39
CA SER A 151 -17.95 -15.27 -14.31
C SER A 151 -16.45 -15.18 -14.60
N GLY A 152 -15.76 -16.30 -14.76
CA GLY A 152 -14.33 -16.28 -15.06
C GLY A 152 -13.73 -17.63 -15.41
N LEU A 153 -12.57 -17.56 -16.06
CA LEU A 153 -11.70 -18.69 -16.39
C LEU A 153 -10.26 -18.37 -16.00
N LEU A 154 -9.58 -19.31 -15.36
CA LEU A 154 -8.20 -19.16 -14.94
C LEU A 154 -7.39 -20.39 -15.34
N TRP A 155 -6.11 -20.19 -15.60
CA TRP A 155 -5.09 -21.21 -15.80
C TRP A 155 -4.04 -21.06 -14.71
N GLU A 156 -3.88 -22.07 -13.89
CA GLU A 156 -3.05 -22.04 -12.69
C GLU A 156 -2.35 -23.39 -12.48
N SER A 157 -1.55 -23.48 -11.41
CA SER A 157 -0.88 -24.74 -11.02
C SER A 157 -0.09 -25.36 -12.17
N PHE A 158 0.66 -24.55 -12.92
CA PHE A 158 1.52 -25.00 -14.02
C PHE A 158 2.58 -25.96 -13.47
N SER A 159 2.51 -27.25 -13.79
CA SER A 159 3.35 -28.27 -13.14
C SER A 159 4.85 -28.12 -13.41
N THR A 160 5.22 -27.30 -14.39
CA THR A 160 6.59 -27.12 -14.83
C THR A 160 6.82 -25.66 -15.16
N ALA A 161 7.79 -25.07 -14.47
CA ALA A 161 8.24 -23.72 -14.76
C ALA A 161 8.84 -23.66 -16.18
N GLY A 162 8.50 -22.63 -16.95
CA GLY A 162 8.96 -22.53 -18.34
C GLY A 162 8.03 -21.69 -19.21
N ALA A 163 8.25 -21.71 -20.52
CA ALA A 163 7.44 -20.95 -21.47
C ALA A 163 6.09 -21.62 -21.75
N TRP A 164 5.04 -20.82 -21.69
CA TRP A 164 3.65 -21.18 -21.92
C TRP A 164 3.01 -20.22 -22.92
N GLU A 165 2.00 -20.73 -23.63
CA GLU A 165 1.19 -19.95 -24.55
C GLU A 165 -0.27 -20.37 -24.39
N ILE A 166 -1.20 -19.41 -24.30
CA ILE A 166 -2.65 -19.66 -24.31
C ILE A 166 -3.25 -18.88 -25.49
N GLY A 167 -3.94 -19.58 -26.38
CA GLY A 167 -4.57 -19.03 -27.58
C GLY A 167 -6.01 -18.59 -27.35
N GLN A 168 -6.65 -18.14 -28.43
CA GLN A 168 -8.03 -17.68 -28.43
C GLN A 168 -8.93 -18.65 -27.65
N THR A 169 -9.61 -18.12 -26.64
CA THR A 169 -10.47 -18.88 -25.73
C THR A 169 -11.94 -18.63 -26.06
N GLU A 170 -12.71 -19.70 -26.19
CA GLU A 170 -14.12 -19.63 -26.59
C GLU A 170 -15.01 -20.58 -25.78
N PHE A 171 -16.27 -20.20 -25.60
CA PHE A 171 -17.34 -21.17 -25.34
C PHE A 171 -17.80 -21.79 -26.67
N VAL A 172 -17.85 -23.13 -26.70
CA VAL A 172 -18.19 -23.93 -27.88
C VAL A 172 -19.69 -24.13 -27.96
N CYS A 173 -20.25 -23.80 -29.12
CA CYS A 173 -21.66 -23.99 -29.40
C CYS A 173 -22.00 -25.46 -29.67
N SER A 174 -23.05 -25.97 -29.03
CA SER A 174 -23.47 -27.39 -29.13
C SER A 174 -23.88 -27.84 -30.54
N ALA A 175 -24.21 -26.92 -31.45
CA ALA A 175 -24.58 -27.20 -32.84
C ALA A 175 -23.38 -27.23 -33.82
N GLY A 176 -22.17 -26.89 -33.36
CA GLY A 176 -20.96 -26.84 -34.17
C GLY A 176 -20.19 -28.16 -34.21
N GLY A 177 -20.77 -29.20 -34.83
CA GLY A 177 -20.06 -30.43 -35.14
C GLY A 177 -19.13 -30.26 -36.34
N GLY A 178 -17.88 -29.86 -36.11
CA GLY A 178 -16.79 -29.86 -37.08
C GLY A 178 -15.48 -30.30 -36.41
N VAL A 179 -15.10 -31.55 -36.62
CA VAL A 179 -14.01 -32.26 -35.94
C VAL A 179 -12.62 -31.75 -36.36
N SER A 180 -11.72 -31.57 -35.39
CA SER A 180 -10.36 -32.11 -35.47
C SER A 180 -9.94 -32.59 -34.08
N SER A 181 -10.04 -33.92 -33.90
CA SER A 181 -9.72 -34.62 -32.67
C SER A 181 -8.24 -35.00 -32.64
N THR A 182 -7.52 -34.47 -31.66
CA THR A 182 -6.41 -35.22 -31.02
C THR A 182 -6.71 -35.22 -29.53
N ALA A 183 -7.61 -36.11 -29.11
CA ALA A 183 -7.97 -36.26 -27.71
C ALA A 183 -6.80 -36.88 -26.95
N THR A 184 -6.16 -36.11 -26.06
CA THR A 184 -5.28 -36.65 -25.02
C THR A 184 -6.11 -36.80 -23.74
N SER A 185 -6.04 -37.97 -23.12
CA SER A 185 -6.84 -38.37 -21.96
C SER A 185 -6.57 -37.49 -20.74
N VAL A 186 -7.60 -36.77 -20.28
CA VAL A 186 -7.63 -36.04 -19.01
C VAL A 186 -8.05 -36.99 -17.89
N SER A 187 -7.19 -37.18 -16.88
CA SER A 187 -7.52 -37.89 -15.64
C SER A 187 -7.95 -36.86 -14.59
N SER A 188 -9.11 -37.08 -13.96
CA SER A 188 -9.69 -36.18 -12.95
C SER A 188 -9.53 -36.75 -11.54
N THR A 189 -9.04 -35.95 -10.60
CA THR A 189 -9.10 -36.25 -9.16
C THR A 189 -9.91 -35.15 -8.48
N THR A 190 -11.04 -35.52 -7.86
CA THR A 190 -11.97 -34.60 -7.20
C THR A 190 -11.67 -34.55 -5.71
N SER A 191 -11.45 -33.36 -5.15
CA SER A 191 -11.51 -33.12 -3.71
C SER A 191 -12.67 -32.16 -3.41
N SER A 192 -13.59 -32.60 -2.55
CA SER A 192 -14.72 -31.79 -2.08
C SER A 192 -14.56 -31.54 -0.58
N LYS A 193 -14.62 -30.28 -0.16
CA LYS A 193 -14.91 -29.89 1.22
C LYS A 193 -16.29 -29.24 1.22
N SER A 194 -17.24 -29.92 1.84
CA SER A 194 -18.61 -29.44 2.04
C SER A 194 -18.74 -28.82 3.43
N SER A 195 -19.57 -27.79 3.55
CA SER A 195 -20.20 -27.43 4.82
C SER A 195 -21.70 -27.27 4.59
N ALA A 196 -22.46 -27.98 5.42
CA ALA A 196 -23.90 -27.80 5.66
C ALA A 196 -24.15 -26.36 6.18
N THR A 197 -25.34 -25.76 6.14
CA THR A 197 -26.56 -26.23 6.81
C THR A 197 -27.72 -25.24 6.54
N SER A 198 -28.94 -25.76 6.69
CA SER A 198 -30.10 -25.09 7.31
C SER A 198 -30.88 -24.04 6.51
N SER A 199 -32.04 -24.48 6.02
CA SER A 199 -33.21 -23.68 5.70
C SER A 199 -33.85 -23.07 6.96
N THR A 200 -34.35 -21.83 6.88
CA THR A 200 -35.74 -21.48 7.26
C THR A 200 -36.09 -20.01 6.98
N THR A 201 -37.07 -19.86 6.10
CA THR A 201 -38.27 -19.00 6.14
C THR A 201 -38.20 -17.47 6.27
N SER A 202 -38.95 -16.90 5.33
CA SER A 202 -39.35 -15.52 5.10
C SER A 202 -40.04 -14.80 6.25
N THR A 203 -39.90 -13.48 6.27
CA THR A 203 -41.02 -12.57 6.56
C THR A 203 -40.78 -11.22 5.89
N LYS A 204 -41.69 -10.87 4.97
CA LYS A 204 -41.82 -9.56 4.32
C LYS A 204 -42.48 -8.58 5.30
N VAL A 205 -41.93 -7.38 5.51
CA VAL A 205 -42.71 -6.18 5.85
C VAL A 205 -42.01 -4.92 5.33
N GLY A 206 -42.78 -4.11 4.56
CA GLY A 206 -42.75 -2.64 4.66
C GLY A 206 -41.71 -1.85 3.88
N VAL A 207 -41.96 -1.64 2.59
CA VAL A 207 -41.35 -0.56 1.80
C VAL A 207 -41.82 0.79 2.36
N VAL A 208 -40.89 1.61 2.83
CA VAL A 208 -41.09 3.05 3.03
C VAL A 208 -40.00 3.78 2.24
N THR A 209 -40.42 4.39 1.14
CA THR A 209 -39.60 5.23 0.27
C THR A 209 -39.63 6.66 0.80
N PRO A 210 -38.48 7.31 1.01
CA PRO A 210 -38.38 8.75 0.84
C PRO A 210 -37.50 9.07 -0.38
N SER A 211 -38.10 9.75 -1.36
CA SER A 211 -37.38 10.47 -2.39
C SER A 211 -36.49 11.54 -1.77
N THR A 212 -35.19 11.47 -2.03
CA THR A 212 -34.31 12.63 -1.98
C THR A 212 -33.51 12.67 -3.26
N THR A 213 -33.82 13.69 -4.05
CA THR A 213 -33.14 14.16 -5.24
C THR A 213 -31.62 14.22 -5.04
N LEU A 214 -30.89 13.53 -5.91
CA LEU A 214 -29.47 13.76 -6.16
C LEU A 214 -29.26 15.20 -6.63
N THR A 215 -28.84 16.07 -5.72
CA THR A 215 -28.10 17.29 -6.09
C THR A 215 -26.67 16.88 -6.40
N THR A 216 -26.30 16.98 -7.67
CA THR A 216 -24.92 16.99 -8.17
C THR A 216 -24.14 18.09 -7.45
N ALA A 217 -23.26 17.71 -6.51
CA ALA A 217 -22.28 18.62 -5.95
C ALA A 217 -21.33 19.06 -7.07
N THR A 218 -21.43 20.33 -7.43
CA THR A 218 -20.58 21.03 -8.38
C THR A 218 -19.40 21.65 -7.62
N ALA A 219 -18.22 21.60 -8.24
CA ALA A 219 -17.06 22.47 -8.06
C ALA A 219 -16.52 22.68 -6.63
N THR A 220 -15.30 22.18 -6.41
CA THR A 220 -14.38 22.65 -5.38
C THR A 220 -14.27 24.18 -5.40
N ALA A 221 -14.30 24.77 -4.21
CA ALA A 221 -14.44 26.20 -3.98
C ALA A 221 -13.33 27.03 -4.67
N SER A 222 -13.74 28.05 -5.44
CA SER A 222 -12.88 29.11 -5.94
C SER A 222 -12.35 29.98 -4.80
N ALA A 223 -11.06 30.31 -4.83
CA ALA A 223 -10.42 31.24 -3.90
C ALA A 223 -11.10 32.63 -3.89
N PRO A 224 -11.05 33.40 -2.78
CA PRO A 224 -11.64 34.72 -2.70
C PRO A 224 -10.99 35.71 -3.67
N ALA A 225 -11.79 36.65 -4.19
CA ALA A 225 -11.36 37.64 -5.18
C ALA A 225 -10.28 38.60 -4.63
N GLY A 226 -9.14 38.69 -5.34
CA GLY A 226 -8.23 39.83 -5.21
C GLY A 226 -6.76 39.57 -5.59
N GLN A 227 -6.22 38.39 -5.37
CA GLN A 227 -4.87 38.01 -5.79
C GLN A 227 -4.86 36.54 -6.18
N CYS A 228 -4.51 36.26 -7.44
CA CYS A 228 -4.23 34.89 -7.84
C CYS A 228 -3.05 34.36 -7.01
N LYS A 229 -3.17 33.13 -6.50
CA LYS A 229 -2.09 32.38 -5.84
C LYS A 229 -1.76 31.17 -6.70
N ASN A 230 -0.47 30.89 -6.93
CA ASN A 230 -0.07 29.68 -7.64
C ASN A 230 -0.67 28.44 -6.97
N LEU A 231 -1.21 27.53 -7.77
CA LEU A 231 -1.83 26.30 -7.29
C LEU A 231 -0.88 25.14 -7.53
N LEU A 232 -0.44 24.50 -6.44
CA LEU A 232 0.42 23.33 -6.51
C LEU A 232 -0.33 22.17 -7.17
N ILE A 233 0.25 21.60 -8.21
CA ILE A 233 -0.23 20.40 -8.89
C ILE A 233 0.46 19.20 -8.24
N ASP A 234 1.79 19.17 -8.27
CA ASP A 234 2.60 18.10 -7.71
C ASP A 234 3.88 18.67 -7.11
N ASP A 235 4.29 18.26 -5.92
CA ASP A 235 5.58 18.65 -5.34
C ASP A 235 6.53 17.47 -5.18
N PHE A 236 6.13 16.28 -5.63
CA PHE A 236 6.90 15.05 -5.51
C PHE A 236 7.42 14.81 -4.08
N ALA A 237 6.67 15.23 -3.07
CA ALA A 237 7.06 15.00 -1.67
C ALA A 237 5.84 14.74 -0.79
N SER A 238 4.75 15.46 -1.06
CA SER A 238 3.49 15.42 -0.35
C SER A 238 2.66 14.18 -0.63
N GLN A 239 2.62 13.68 -1.87
CA GLN A 239 1.61 12.67 -2.25
C GLN A 239 2.11 11.53 -3.16
N SER A 240 3.32 11.62 -3.72
CA SER A 240 3.91 10.59 -4.60
C SER A 240 4.41 9.32 -3.87
N ARG A 241 3.92 9.03 -2.66
CA ARG A 241 4.36 7.91 -1.80
C ARG A 241 3.27 6.92 -1.43
N LEU A 242 2.03 7.15 -1.85
CA LEU A 242 0.98 6.14 -1.73
C LEU A 242 1.34 4.97 -2.66
N THR A 243 1.89 3.91 -2.09
CA THR A 243 2.20 2.64 -2.78
C THR A 243 0.96 2.00 -3.43
N PHE A 244 -0.24 2.51 -3.17
CA PHE A 244 -1.48 1.99 -3.72
C PHE A 244 -2.36 2.99 -4.52
N LEU A 245 -2.13 4.31 -4.47
CA LEU A 245 -3.03 5.31 -5.12
C LEU A 245 -2.37 6.36 -6.03
N PHE A 246 -1.04 6.58 -5.94
CA PHE A 246 -0.30 7.53 -6.78
C PHE A 246 -0.96 8.93 -6.91
N TYR A 247 -1.14 9.70 -5.84
CA TYR A 247 -1.73 11.04 -5.94
C TYR A 247 -0.70 12.17 -6.07
N ASN A 248 -1.08 13.27 -6.71
CA ASN A 248 -0.38 14.55 -6.67
C ASN A 248 -0.97 15.45 -5.57
N ALA A 249 -0.42 16.65 -5.35
CA ALA A 249 -0.86 17.57 -4.29
C ALA A 249 -2.35 18.00 -4.37
N MET A 250 -3.03 17.73 -5.49
CA MET A 250 -4.45 17.96 -5.69
C MET A 250 -5.33 16.74 -5.36
N LEU A 251 -4.76 15.68 -4.77
CA LEU A 251 -5.42 14.38 -4.55
C LEU A 251 -5.91 13.76 -5.86
N GLN A 252 -5.14 13.93 -6.95
CA GLN A 252 -5.45 13.40 -8.28
C GLN A 252 -4.35 12.46 -8.75
N PRO A 253 -4.65 11.39 -9.51
CA PRO A 253 -3.66 10.43 -9.96
C PRO A 253 -2.45 11.06 -10.70
N SER A 254 -1.25 10.56 -10.41
CA SER A 254 0.03 11.10 -10.89
C SER A 254 1.06 9.96 -10.97
N SER A 255 1.31 9.45 -12.17
CA SER A 255 2.07 8.20 -12.36
C SER A 255 2.61 8.04 -13.78
N ASP A 256 3.39 6.99 -14.02
CA ASP A 256 3.53 6.35 -15.33
C ASP A 256 2.62 5.11 -15.44
N ASP A 257 2.63 4.45 -16.59
CA ASP A 257 1.89 3.21 -16.88
C ASP A 257 2.78 1.95 -16.85
N GLY A 258 3.94 2.03 -16.19
CA GLY A 258 4.95 0.99 -16.17
C GLY A 258 5.85 0.97 -17.42
N THR A 259 5.70 1.95 -18.33
CA THR A 259 6.59 2.07 -19.50
C THR A 259 7.94 2.66 -19.17
N MET A 260 8.11 3.32 -18.02
CA MET A 260 9.41 3.85 -17.59
C MET A 260 10.33 2.68 -17.17
N ALA A 261 11.65 2.81 -17.37
CA ALA A 261 12.64 1.78 -17.08
C ALA A 261 13.05 1.76 -15.59
N ALA A 262 13.27 0.57 -15.04
CA ALA A 262 13.68 0.40 -13.64
C ALA A 262 15.03 1.07 -13.33
N VAL A 263 15.18 1.52 -12.09
CA VAL A 263 16.42 2.13 -11.59
C VAL A 263 17.38 1.03 -11.14
N GLU A 264 18.59 1.01 -11.71
CA GLU A 264 19.60 0.01 -11.37
C GLU A 264 20.04 0.12 -9.89
N GLY A 265 20.01 -1.00 -9.15
CA GLY A 265 20.59 -1.10 -7.80
C GLY A 265 19.66 -0.82 -6.61
N ARG A 266 18.35 -0.62 -6.83
CA ARG A 266 17.33 -0.53 -5.77
C ARG A 266 16.55 -1.86 -5.64
N VAL A 267 16.26 -2.28 -4.41
CA VAL A 267 15.68 -3.61 -4.12
C VAL A 267 14.21 -3.49 -3.68
N ASP A 268 13.75 -2.30 -3.29
CA ASP A 268 12.47 -2.04 -2.61
C ASP A 268 11.39 -1.40 -3.50
N THR A 269 11.65 -1.12 -4.78
CA THR A 269 10.58 -0.68 -5.69
C THR A 269 10.82 -1.21 -7.10
N GLY A 270 9.90 -2.01 -7.63
CA GLY A 270 9.79 -2.26 -9.08
C GLY A 270 9.47 -1.00 -9.90
N THR A 271 9.53 0.19 -9.30
CA THR A 271 9.19 1.47 -9.92
C THR A 271 10.40 2.11 -10.57
N SER A 272 10.18 2.60 -11.77
CA SER A 272 11.04 3.36 -12.67
C SER A 272 11.18 4.86 -12.30
N VAL A 273 10.60 5.23 -11.16
CA VAL A 273 10.40 6.60 -10.69
C VAL A 273 11.13 6.80 -9.35
N ILE A 274 12.00 7.82 -9.25
CA ILE A 274 12.70 8.16 -8.00
C ILE A 274 12.16 9.48 -7.45
N VAL A 275 11.57 9.44 -6.26
CA VAL A 275 11.08 10.64 -5.60
C VAL A 275 12.03 11.04 -4.46
N ALA A 276 12.72 12.17 -4.59
CA ALA A 276 13.66 12.68 -3.60
C ALA A 276 13.72 14.21 -3.61
N ASN A 277 13.73 14.83 -2.42
CA ASN A 277 13.88 16.28 -2.25
C ASN A 277 12.92 17.11 -3.13
N ASN A 278 11.64 16.76 -3.15
CA ASN A 278 10.61 17.41 -3.99
C ASN A 278 10.83 17.27 -5.50
N HIS A 279 11.60 16.27 -5.92
CA HIS A 279 11.84 15.98 -7.32
C HIS A 279 11.49 14.53 -7.64
N VAL A 280 10.98 14.32 -8.84
CA VAL A 280 10.80 13.01 -9.44
C VAL A 280 11.83 12.81 -10.55
N THR A 281 12.59 11.73 -10.52
CA THR A 281 13.47 11.32 -11.62
C THR A 281 12.86 10.16 -12.36
N LEU A 282 12.61 10.37 -13.66
CA LEU A 282 12.02 9.42 -14.58
C LEU A 282 13.12 8.88 -15.48
N THR A 283 13.23 7.56 -15.57
CA THR A 283 14.12 6.90 -16.52
C THR A 283 13.28 6.35 -17.65
N SER A 284 13.32 6.95 -18.84
CA SER A 284 12.57 6.47 -19.99
C SER A 284 13.26 5.29 -20.69
N LYS A 285 12.48 4.47 -21.39
CA LYS A 285 12.99 3.51 -22.36
C LYS A 285 13.64 4.24 -23.54
N ALA A 286 14.70 3.65 -24.08
CA ALA A 286 15.45 4.20 -25.20
C ALA A 286 14.63 4.34 -26.49
N ASP A 287 13.47 3.67 -26.58
CA ASP A 287 12.56 3.72 -27.74
C ASP A 287 11.58 4.90 -27.72
N GLY A 288 11.58 5.72 -26.65
CA GLY A 288 10.70 6.89 -26.52
C GLY A 288 9.24 6.56 -26.22
N SER A 289 8.91 5.29 -25.94
CA SER A 289 7.54 4.86 -25.62
C SER A 289 7.07 5.27 -24.23
N SER A 290 7.97 5.72 -23.36
CA SER A 290 7.63 6.04 -21.99
C SER A 290 6.90 7.38 -21.85
N TYR A 291 5.92 7.43 -20.95
CA TYR A 291 5.30 8.68 -20.52
C TYR A 291 5.09 8.73 -19.01
N TRP A 292 4.83 9.94 -18.51
CA TRP A 292 4.43 10.21 -17.15
C TRP A 292 3.35 11.28 -17.17
N TYR A 293 2.34 11.17 -16.30
CA TYR A 293 1.21 12.08 -16.27
C TYR A 293 0.87 12.52 -14.84
N THR A 294 0.17 13.65 -14.75
CA THR A 294 -0.42 14.15 -13.52
C THR A 294 -1.81 14.74 -13.81
N MET A 295 -2.82 14.28 -13.08
CA MET A 295 -4.21 14.70 -13.26
C MET A 295 -4.49 16.03 -12.57
N LEU A 296 -5.35 16.84 -13.18
CA LEU A 296 -5.60 18.23 -12.79
C LEU A 296 -7.00 18.43 -12.18
N GLY A 297 -7.79 17.37 -12.00
CA GLY A 297 -9.08 17.43 -11.28
C GLY A 297 -10.12 18.36 -11.91
N CYS A 298 -10.16 18.45 -13.25
CA CYS A 298 -11.03 19.38 -13.99
C CYS A 298 -10.85 20.84 -13.55
N THR A 299 -9.61 21.32 -13.51
CA THR A 299 -9.30 22.66 -13.00
C THR A 299 -9.73 23.74 -13.98
N LYS A 300 -10.49 24.71 -13.46
CA LYS A 300 -10.79 25.97 -14.12
C LYS A 300 -9.64 26.96 -13.98
N ALA A 301 -8.93 27.19 -15.07
CA ALA A 301 -7.80 28.12 -15.16
C ALA A 301 -8.12 29.47 -15.81
N THR A 302 -9.25 29.59 -16.53
CA THR A 302 -9.62 30.81 -17.25
C THR A 302 -9.67 32.03 -16.33
N ASN A 303 -8.96 33.10 -16.72
CA ASN A 303 -8.81 34.34 -15.94
C ASN A 303 -8.17 34.16 -14.56
N VAL A 304 -7.60 32.99 -14.26
CA VAL A 304 -6.87 32.72 -13.01
C VAL A 304 -5.39 32.45 -13.31
N TYR A 305 -5.09 31.47 -14.16
CA TYR A 305 -3.72 31.02 -14.43
C TYR A 305 -3.33 31.22 -15.90
N GLY A 306 -2.09 31.62 -16.16
CA GLY A 306 -1.58 31.76 -17.55
C GLY A 306 -0.88 30.52 -18.09
N GLY A 307 -0.60 29.54 -17.23
CA GLY A 307 0.03 28.28 -17.62
C GLY A 307 0.47 27.46 -16.41
N ILE A 308 1.28 26.44 -16.70
CA ILE A 308 1.90 25.55 -15.71
C ILE A 308 3.41 25.78 -15.70
N GLY A 309 4.04 25.73 -14.54
CA GLY A 309 5.49 25.88 -14.37
C GLY A 309 6.09 24.76 -13.54
N LEU A 310 7.32 24.38 -13.87
CA LEU A 310 8.07 23.33 -13.17
C LEU A 310 9.59 23.48 -13.36
N ASN A 311 10.36 22.98 -12.41
CA ASN A 311 11.80 22.81 -12.56
C ASN A 311 12.10 21.54 -13.34
N ILE A 312 13.07 21.57 -14.26
CA ILE A 312 13.49 20.40 -15.02
C ILE A 312 15.02 20.36 -15.06
N LYS A 313 15.59 19.19 -14.76
CA LYS A 313 16.97 18.84 -15.04
C LYS A 313 16.99 17.68 -16.04
N ALA A 314 17.58 17.92 -17.20
CA ALA A 314 17.72 16.92 -18.25
C ALA A 314 19.08 17.06 -18.95
N ALA A 315 19.57 15.97 -19.54
CA ALA A 315 20.82 15.98 -20.29
C ALA A 315 20.77 16.94 -21.49
N LYS A 316 21.95 17.37 -21.95
CA LYS A 316 22.05 18.22 -23.12
C LYS A 316 21.47 17.51 -24.36
N GLY A 317 20.54 18.19 -25.04
CA GLY A 317 19.90 17.67 -26.25
C GLY A 317 18.66 16.81 -26.01
N THR A 318 18.22 16.65 -24.75
CA THR A 318 16.94 15.97 -24.46
C THR A 318 15.77 16.69 -25.12
N THR A 319 14.79 15.94 -25.61
CA THR A 319 13.48 16.45 -26.06
C THR A 319 12.35 15.71 -25.35
N MET A 320 11.17 16.32 -25.27
CA MET A 320 9.96 15.68 -24.75
C MET A 320 8.71 16.29 -25.39
N GLY A 321 7.64 15.49 -25.49
CA GLY A 321 6.27 15.94 -25.79
C GLY A 321 5.56 16.37 -24.51
N ILE A 322 4.71 17.40 -24.63
CA ILE A 322 3.86 17.93 -23.57
C ILE A 322 2.43 17.92 -24.09
N GLU A 323 1.58 17.14 -23.45
CA GLU A 323 0.16 17.02 -23.78
C GLU A 323 -0.70 17.59 -22.64
N LEU A 324 -1.64 18.48 -23.00
CA LEU A 324 -2.72 18.91 -22.11
C LEU A 324 -4.03 18.31 -22.57
N GLN A 325 -4.74 17.68 -21.63
CA GLN A 325 -6.03 17.05 -21.86
C GLN A 325 -7.15 17.89 -21.26
N THR A 326 -8.26 18.01 -21.99
CA THR A 326 -9.45 18.79 -21.57
C THR A 326 -10.73 17.99 -21.76
N SER A 327 -11.71 18.18 -20.86
CA SER A 327 -13.00 17.47 -20.93
C SER A 327 -14.15 18.29 -20.37
N THR A 328 -15.09 18.71 -21.21
CA THR A 328 -16.25 19.50 -20.78
C THR A 328 -17.17 18.77 -19.79
N SER A 329 -17.10 17.44 -19.72
CA SER A 329 -17.80 16.60 -18.74
C SER A 329 -16.97 16.33 -17.48
N CYS A 330 -15.75 16.84 -17.40
CA CYS A 330 -14.79 16.60 -16.32
C CYS A 330 -14.41 15.12 -16.12
N ASP A 331 -14.58 14.27 -17.13
CA ASP A 331 -14.10 12.89 -17.11
C ASP A 331 -12.83 12.69 -17.96
N SER A 332 -12.10 11.61 -17.69
CA SER A 332 -10.87 11.23 -18.40
C SER A 332 -11.09 10.16 -19.48
N THR A 333 -12.34 9.81 -19.81
CA THR A 333 -12.63 8.63 -20.65
C THR A 333 -12.40 8.92 -22.13
N ASN A 334 -12.62 10.15 -22.57
CA ASN A 334 -12.32 10.61 -23.95
C ASN A 334 -11.99 12.11 -23.98
N PRO A 335 -10.86 12.53 -23.39
CA PRO A 335 -10.51 13.94 -23.36
C PRO A 335 -10.07 14.44 -24.74
N THR A 336 -10.20 15.75 -24.95
CA THR A 336 -9.57 16.44 -26.08
C THR A 336 -8.09 16.66 -25.75
N LEU A 337 -7.21 16.11 -26.59
CA LEU A 337 -5.76 16.17 -26.44
C LEU A 337 -5.19 17.39 -27.18
N LYS A 338 -4.21 18.05 -26.57
CA LYS A 338 -3.48 19.17 -27.18
C LYS A 338 -1.99 19.01 -26.91
N ASP A 339 -1.25 18.72 -27.98
CA ASP A 339 0.19 18.46 -27.92
C ASP A 339 1.04 19.64 -28.36
N VAL A 340 2.17 19.81 -27.70
CA VAL A 340 3.31 20.62 -28.15
C VAL A 340 4.61 19.90 -27.81
N SER A 341 5.70 20.23 -28.49
CA SER A 341 7.03 19.76 -28.12
C SER A 341 7.73 20.73 -27.17
N SER A 342 8.74 20.25 -26.44
CA SER A 342 9.65 21.10 -25.66
C SER A 342 10.28 22.21 -26.53
N SER A 343 10.50 21.94 -27.82
CA SER A 343 11.01 22.92 -28.78
C SER A 343 9.99 24.02 -29.11
N ASP A 344 8.69 23.70 -29.22
CA ASP A 344 7.62 24.69 -29.46
C ASP A 344 7.44 25.65 -28.26
N LEU A 345 7.78 25.14 -27.06
CA LEU A 345 7.85 25.91 -25.83
C LEU A 345 9.17 26.69 -25.68
N GLY A 346 10.14 26.49 -26.57
CA GLY A 346 11.45 27.15 -26.55
C GLY A 346 12.40 26.61 -25.48
N TRP A 347 12.17 25.38 -25.00
CA TRP A 347 13.01 24.77 -23.97
C TRP A 347 14.32 24.24 -24.55
N SER A 348 15.40 24.41 -23.79
CA SER A 348 16.70 23.82 -24.09
C SER A 348 17.35 23.32 -22.82
N PHE A 349 17.95 22.13 -22.86
CA PHE A 349 18.57 21.49 -21.71
C PHE A 349 20.08 21.42 -21.87
N ASP A 350 20.82 21.55 -20.76
CA ASP A 350 22.29 21.51 -20.72
C ASP A 350 22.86 20.63 -19.59
N GLY A 351 22.01 19.86 -18.90
CA GLY A 351 22.39 19.07 -17.73
C GLY A 351 22.18 19.76 -16.39
N THR A 352 21.89 21.06 -16.38
CA THR A 352 21.55 21.80 -15.16
C THR A 352 20.04 21.91 -14.97
N GLU A 353 19.63 22.05 -13.72
CA GLU A 353 18.22 22.31 -13.39
C GLU A 353 17.84 23.75 -13.71
N LYS A 354 16.73 23.93 -14.40
CA LYS A 354 16.18 25.26 -14.73
C LYS A 354 14.67 25.25 -14.57
N PHE A 355 14.10 26.43 -14.37
CA PHE A 355 12.66 26.60 -14.35
C PHE A 355 12.13 26.78 -15.77
N TYR A 356 11.07 26.04 -16.10
CA TYR A 356 10.41 26.05 -17.39
C TYR A 356 8.91 26.30 -17.24
N THR A 357 8.30 26.86 -18.28
CA THR A 357 6.86 27.18 -18.32
C THR A 357 6.19 26.55 -19.52
N ILE A 358 4.93 26.16 -19.32
CA ILE A 358 3.96 25.65 -20.28
C ILE A 358 2.82 26.69 -20.37
N PRO A 359 2.93 27.74 -21.18
CA PRO A 359 1.88 28.76 -21.32
C PRO A 359 0.67 28.19 -22.08
N PHE A 360 -0.54 28.41 -21.58
CA PHE A 360 -1.76 27.91 -22.25
C PHE A 360 -1.94 28.50 -23.65
N SER A 361 -1.42 29.71 -23.90
CA SER A 361 -1.42 30.36 -25.22
C SER A 361 -0.66 29.59 -26.31
N LYS A 362 0.13 28.58 -25.94
CA LYS A 362 0.85 27.71 -26.89
C LYS A 362 -0.03 26.58 -27.43
N PHE A 363 -1.19 26.31 -26.82
CA PHE A 363 -2.09 25.22 -27.19
C PHE A 363 -3.32 25.79 -27.89
N SER A 364 -3.41 25.59 -29.21
CA SER A 364 -4.51 26.13 -30.01
C SER A 364 -5.85 25.47 -29.67
N GLY A 365 -6.83 26.29 -29.25
CA GLY A 365 -8.18 25.82 -28.90
C GLY A 365 -8.21 24.95 -27.65
N LEU A 366 -7.31 25.18 -26.69
CA LEU A 366 -7.35 24.55 -25.37
C LEU A 366 -8.52 25.11 -24.55
N ASP A 367 -9.33 24.23 -23.98
CA ASP A 367 -10.37 24.61 -23.03
C ASP A 367 -9.77 24.79 -21.62
N THR A 368 -9.50 26.03 -21.24
CA THR A 368 -8.91 26.33 -19.93
C THR A 368 -9.93 26.30 -18.79
N ASP A 369 -11.22 26.04 -19.03
CA ASP A 369 -12.22 25.84 -17.96
C ASP A 369 -12.25 24.39 -17.44
N HIS A 370 -11.72 23.44 -18.21
CA HIS A 370 -11.87 22.01 -17.92
C HIS A 370 -10.57 21.21 -18.16
N LEU A 371 -9.46 21.66 -17.56
CA LEU A 371 -8.17 20.96 -17.65
C LEU A 371 -8.20 19.67 -16.80
N VAL A 372 -7.95 18.51 -17.41
CA VAL A 372 -8.04 17.21 -16.72
C VAL A 372 -6.70 16.50 -16.52
N THR A 373 -5.74 16.64 -17.45
CA THR A 373 -4.44 15.94 -17.36
C THR A 373 -3.32 16.76 -17.98
N LEU A 374 -2.13 16.70 -17.38
CA LEU A 374 -0.86 17.08 -17.98
C LEU A 374 -0.01 15.81 -18.16
N LEU A 375 0.51 15.57 -19.36
CA LEU A 375 1.30 14.40 -19.69
C LEU A 375 2.61 14.78 -20.39
N PHE A 376 3.69 14.09 -20.01
CA PHE A 376 5.01 14.20 -20.61
C PHE A 376 5.39 12.87 -21.29
N SER A 377 5.78 12.91 -22.56
CA SER A 377 6.10 11.72 -23.36
C SER A 377 7.36 11.90 -24.21
N GLY A 378 7.83 10.84 -24.87
CA GLY A 378 8.93 10.94 -25.84
C GLY A 378 10.25 11.41 -25.23
N ILE A 379 10.45 11.16 -23.93
CA ILE A 379 11.61 11.62 -23.17
C ILE A 379 12.84 10.82 -23.60
N SER A 380 13.90 11.50 -24.06
CA SER A 380 15.08 10.87 -24.65
C SER A 380 16.24 10.65 -23.64
N GLY A 381 15.96 10.05 -22.48
CA GLY A 381 16.93 9.77 -21.40
C GLY A 381 16.41 10.19 -20.01
N PRO A 382 17.18 10.01 -18.91
CA PRO A 382 16.73 10.39 -17.58
C PRO A 382 16.39 11.88 -17.48
N VAL A 383 15.21 12.17 -16.93
CA VAL A 383 14.76 13.53 -16.65
C VAL A 383 14.32 13.64 -15.19
N THR A 384 14.66 14.75 -14.55
CA THR A 384 14.20 15.06 -13.21
C THR A 384 13.25 16.25 -13.28
N PHE A 385 12.03 16.10 -12.77
CA PHE A 385 11.06 17.17 -12.59
C PHE A 385 11.03 17.60 -11.12
N GLY A 386 11.04 18.91 -10.88
CA GLY A 386 10.70 19.51 -9.59
C GLY A 386 9.23 19.94 -9.55
N PRO A 387 8.79 20.62 -8.49
CA PRO A 387 7.37 20.88 -8.26
C PRO A 387 6.66 21.53 -9.45
N ILE A 388 5.49 21.00 -9.78
CA ILE A 388 4.60 21.45 -10.84
C ILE A 388 3.51 22.32 -10.22
N SER A 389 3.28 23.51 -10.76
CA SER A 389 2.18 24.38 -10.30
C SER A 389 1.56 25.18 -11.42
N PHE A 390 0.27 25.48 -11.30
CA PHE A 390 -0.34 26.55 -12.06
C PHE A 390 0.21 27.89 -11.59
N TYR A 391 0.69 28.74 -12.51
CA TYR A 391 1.19 30.06 -12.17
C TYR A 391 0.21 31.18 -12.54
N CYS A 392 0.21 32.22 -11.72
CA CYS A 392 -0.62 33.39 -11.90
C CYS A 392 -0.09 34.34 -12.98
N GLY A 393 -1.01 34.95 -13.74
CA GLY A 393 -0.64 35.91 -14.78
C GLY A 393 0.17 35.29 -15.92
N SER A 394 0.97 36.11 -16.63
CA SER A 394 1.70 35.68 -17.83
C SER A 394 3.17 35.29 -17.59
N THR A 395 3.65 35.38 -16.35
CA THR A 395 5.06 35.11 -16.02
C THR A 395 5.11 34.01 -14.98
N GLY A 396 5.63 32.85 -15.37
CA GLY A 396 5.81 31.74 -14.44
C GLY A 396 6.89 32.01 -13.41
N VAL A 397 6.65 31.52 -12.20
CA VAL A 397 7.63 31.45 -11.12
C VAL A 397 7.66 30.02 -10.59
N ALA A 398 8.83 29.53 -10.20
CA ALA A 398 8.97 28.23 -9.57
C ALA A 398 8.12 28.17 -8.30
N TYR A 399 7.47 27.02 -8.08
CA TYR A 399 6.73 26.83 -6.84
C TYR A 399 7.74 26.84 -5.67
N PRO A 400 7.56 27.72 -4.67
CA PRO A 400 8.43 27.71 -3.51
C PRO A 400 8.13 26.45 -2.71
N VAL A 401 9.05 25.49 -2.70
CA VAL A 401 8.98 24.34 -1.79
C VAL A 401 8.85 24.90 -0.37
N PRO A 402 7.81 24.51 0.40
CA PRO A 402 7.66 24.98 1.77
C PRO A 402 8.94 24.69 2.54
N THR A 403 9.61 25.76 2.98
CA THR A 403 10.66 25.62 3.96
C THR A 403 9.95 25.39 5.27
N THR A 404 10.08 24.18 5.83
CA THR A 404 9.59 23.96 7.18
C THR A 404 10.40 24.82 8.13
N VAL A 405 9.78 25.12 9.27
CA VAL A 405 10.44 25.79 10.39
C VAL A 405 11.78 25.08 10.58
N ALA A 406 12.88 25.83 10.47
CA ALA A 406 14.19 25.27 10.73
C ALA A 406 14.11 24.56 12.07
N VAL A 407 14.42 23.27 12.08
CA VAL A 407 14.53 22.53 13.33
C VAL A 407 15.56 23.30 14.14
N VAL A 408 15.11 23.93 15.22
CA VAL A 408 16.00 24.64 16.14
C VAL A 408 16.75 23.55 16.86
N GLU A 409 17.83 23.07 16.25
CA GLU A 409 18.76 22.17 16.91
C GLU A 409 19.28 22.91 18.14
N PRO A 410 19.18 22.32 19.34
CA PRO A 410 19.82 22.88 20.50
C PRO A 410 21.31 23.01 20.19
N SER A 411 21.79 24.25 20.12
CA SER A 411 23.21 24.57 19.95
C SER A 411 24.01 24.33 21.23
N SER A 412 23.33 24.02 22.34
CA SER A 412 23.94 23.67 23.61
C SER A 412 24.58 22.30 23.54
N THR A 413 25.89 22.31 23.74
CA THR A 413 26.67 21.11 23.97
C THR A 413 27.06 21.07 25.45
N VAL A 414 27.16 19.87 26.01
CA VAL A 414 27.57 19.68 27.41
C VAL A 414 28.99 19.10 27.45
N PRO A 415 29.83 19.50 28.43
CA PRO A 415 31.11 18.84 28.64
C PRO A 415 30.91 17.35 28.89
N ALA A 416 31.81 16.54 28.33
CA ALA A 416 31.79 15.10 28.53
C ALA A 416 32.07 14.73 30.00
N THR A 417 31.25 13.86 30.57
CA THR A 417 31.48 13.16 31.84
C THR A 417 32.43 11.97 31.68
N THR A 418 32.88 11.41 32.82
CA THR A 418 33.66 10.17 32.87
C THR A 418 32.86 9.04 33.55
N GLY A 419 32.70 7.91 32.87
CA GLY A 419 31.96 6.73 33.36
C GLY A 419 32.84 5.65 33.99
N PRO A 420 32.27 4.72 34.79
CA PRO A 420 33.05 3.73 35.55
C PRO A 420 33.54 2.52 34.73
N SER A 421 32.79 2.08 33.71
CA SER A 421 33.05 0.81 32.99
C SER A 421 33.19 1.01 31.47
N ALA A 422 34.22 0.39 30.88
CA ALA A 422 34.40 0.29 29.43
C ALA A 422 34.60 -1.18 29.06
N TYR A 423 33.96 -1.62 27.99
CA TYR A 423 34.09 -2.97 27.46
C TYR A 423 33.61 -3.02 26.01
N VAL A 424 34.13 -3.97 25.26
CA VAL A 424 33.78 -4.16 23.84
C VAL A 424 32.51 -5.00 23.75
N ILE A 425 31.52 -4.51 23.01
CA ILE A 425 30.30 -5.25 22.72
C ILE A 425 30.57 -6.14 21.49
N ASP A 426 31.07 -5.53 20.41
CA ASP A 426 31.17 -6.21 19.12
C ASP A 426 32.35 -5.71 18.27
N THR A 427 33.08 -6.64 17.66
CA THR A 427 34.12 -6.46 16.65
C THR A 427 33.84 -7.30 15.40
N PHE A 428 32.67 -7.95 15.33
CA PHE A 428 32.19 -8.74 14.19
C PHE A 428 33.17 -9.84 13.77
N GLY A 429 33.84 -10.45 14.76
CA GLY A 429 34.76 -11.55 14.55
C GLY A 429 34.06 -12.91 14.45
N ASN A 430 32.78 -12.98 14.79
CA ASN A 430 31.90 -14.13 14.70
C ASN A 430 30.60 -13.67 14.02
N ALA A 431 29.99 -14.53 13.20
CA ALA A 431 28.80 -14.22 12.42
C ALA A 431 27.49 -14.29 13.22
N GLU A 432 27.45 -15.08 14.30
CA GLU A 432 26.24 -15.42 15.05
C GLU A 432 26.18 -14.75 16.43
N SER A 433 27.33 -14.31 16.97
CA SER A 433 27.40 -13.68 18.28
C SER A 433 28.47 -12.61 18.39
N ASN A 434 28.22 -11.65 19.28
CA ASN A 434 29.16 -10.57 19.56
C ASN A 434 30.26 -11.00 20.55
N ASN A 435 31.17 -10.09 20.93
CA ASN A 435 32.30 -10.41 21.83
C ASN A 435 31.87 -10.77 23.26
N LEU A 436 30.62 -10.47 23.64
CA LEU A 436 30.05 -10.85 24.93
C LEU A 436 29.40 -12.24 24.88
N GLY A 437 29.32 -12.86 23.69
CA GLY A 437 28.70 -14.16 23.47
C GLY A 437 27.19 -14.12 23.25
N PHE A 438 26.60 -12.93 23.13
CA PHE A 438 25.15 -12.74 22.92
C PHE A 438 24.81 -12.55 21.45
N TYR A 439 23.53 -12.73 21.12
CA TYR A 439 23.01 -12.60 19.77
C TYR A 439 23.30 -11.21 19.16
N HIS A 440 23.66 -11.24 17.88
CA HIS A 440 23.63 -10.08 17.00
C HIS A 440 23.12 -10.48 15.62
N GLY A 441 22.49 -9.57 14.88
CA GLY A 441 21.86 -9.92 13.60
C GLY A 441 20.81 -8.91 13.19
N GLY A 442 20.20 -9.08 12.03
CA GLY A 442 19.18 -8.15 11.53
C GLY A 442 17.91 -8.85 11.05
N ASP A 443 16.87 -8.05 10.84
CA ASP A 443 15.54 -8.54 10.42
C ASP A 443 15.59 -9.27 9.06
N ASP A 444 16.46 -8.81 8.15
CA ASP A 444 16.67 -9.39 6.83
C ASP A 444 18.16 -9.62 6.55
N THR A 445 18.54 -10.89 6.38
CA THR A 445 19.93 -11.32 6.16
C THR A 445 20.51 -10.86 4.83
N THR A 446 19.69 -10.38 3.89
CA THR A 446 20.14 -9.80 2.62
C THR A 446 20.62 -8.34 2.76
N THR A 447 20.28 -7.69 3.87
CA THR A 447 20.58 -6.26 4.10
C THR A 447 21.86 -6.00 4.88
N TYR A 448 22.55 -7.05 5.33
CA TYR A 448 23.84 -6.90 5.96
C TYR A 448 24.79 -8.06 5.63
N SER A 449 26.08 -7.81 5.78
CA SER A 449 27.11 -8.82 5.62
C SER A 449 28.25 -8.59 6.59
N GLN A 450 28.91 -9.67 7.00
CA GLN A 450 30.09 -9.60 7.86
C GLN A 450 31.31 -10.12 7.11
N SER A 451 32.38 -9.34 7.10
CA SER A 451 33.65 -9.73 6.48
C SER A 451 34.81 -8.93 7.05
N GLY A 452 35.91 -9.61 7.37
CA GLY A 452 37.13 -8.98 7.85
C GLY A 452 36.96 -8.18 9.14
N ASN A 453 36.23 -8.72 10.13
CA ASN A 453 35.92 -8.07 11.41
C ASN A 453 35.16 -6.74 11.25
N LYS A 454 34.24 -6.71 10.28
CA LYS A 454 33.38 -5.57 10.01
C LYS A 454 32.00 -6.04 9.62
N LEU A 455 31.00 -5.28 10.03
CA LEU A 455 29.61 -5.38 9.59
C LEU A 455 29.35 -4.31 8.54
N THR A 456 28.82 -4.69 7.38
CA THR A 456 28.30 -3.75 6.39
C THR A 456 26.79 -3.87 6.37
N ILE A 457 26.08 -2.78 6.65
CA ILE A 457 24.62 -2.70 6.59
C ILE A 457 24.24 -1.82 5.39
N ASN A 458 23.28 -2.29 4.60
CA ASN A 458 22.61 -1.53 3.56
C ASN A 458 21.17 -2.03 3.44
N THR A 459 20.23 -1.31 4.05
CA THR A 459 18.79 -1.62 3.99
C THR A 459 18.14 -1.10 2.71
N LYS A 460 18.92 -0.53 1.78
CA LYS A 460 18.46 0.06 0.52
C LYS A 460 17.47 1.21 0.70
N GLY A 461 17.47 1.84 1.87
CA GLY A 461 16.54 2.92 2.22
C GLY A 461 15.24 2.43 2.85
N ASN A 462 15.08 1.12 3.06
CA ASN A 462 13.98 0.60 3.86
C ASN A 462 14.23 0.94 5.34
N SER A 463 13.42 1.87 5.86
CA SER A 463 13.52 2.36 7.24
C SER A 463 12.90 1.42 8.28
N ASP A 464 12.18 0.39 7.85
CA ASP A 464 11.56 -0.59 8.75
C ASP A 464 12.59 -1.58 9.31
N LEU A 465 13.62 -1.89 8.51
CA LEU A 465 14.61 -2.89 8.85
C LEU A 465 15.62 -2.40 9.90
N SER A 466 16.00 -3.33 10.77
CA SER A 466 16.88 -3.11 11.91
C SER A 466 17.98 -4.18 11.97
N TRP A 467 19.07 -3.82 12.64
CA TRP A 467 20.14 -4.71 13.06
C TRP A 467 20.38 -4.54 14.57
N TYR A 468 20.56 -5.63 15.30
CA TYR A 468 20.60 -5.70 16.75
C TYR A 468 21.92 -6.27 17.26
N THR A 469 22.33 -5.82 18.44
CA THR A 469 23.38 -6.45 19.23
C THR A 469 22.97 -6.47 20.70
N GLN A 470 22.80 -7.68 21.26
CA GLN A 470 22.39 -7.86 22.64
C GLN A 470 23.58 -7.76 23.60
N VAL A 471 23.35 -7.28 24.81
CA VAL A 471 24.37 -7.28 25.87
C VAL A 471 24.02 -8.25 27.01
N THR A 472 22.87 -8.91 26.90
CA THR A 472 22.35 -9.93 27.83
C THR A 472 21.18 -10.69 27.21
N ASP A 473 20.90 -11.91 27.67
CA ASP A 473 19.67 -12.67 27.34
C ASP A 473 18.48 -12.33 28.28
N GLY A 474 18.68 -11.43 29.24
CA GLY A 474 17.66 -10.99 30.20
C GLY A 474 17.75 -9.49 30.46
N CYS A 475 17.92 -9.08 31.72
CA CYS A 475 18.10 -7.68 32.08
C CYS A 475 19.53 -7.40 32.51
N LEU A 476 20.09 -6.29 32.01
CA LEU A 476 21.36 -5.74 32.45
C LEU A 476 21.14 -4.33 33.03
N ASP A 477 21.69 -4.10 34.22
CA ASP A 477 21.71 -2.76 34.82
C ASP A 477 22.82 -1.90 34.23
N LEU A 478 22.44 -1.00 33.33
CA LEU A 478 23.33 -0.01 32.72
C LEU A 478 23.38 1.33 33.48
N THR A 479 22.69 1.47 34.62
CA THR A 479 22.77 2.72 35.42
C THR A 479 24.18 3.07 35.93
N PRO A 480 25.09 2.11 36.23
CA PRO A 480 26.48 2.45 36.49
C PRO A 480 27.14 3.17 35.31
N ASN A 481 26.69 2.91 34.07
CA ASN A 481 27.25 3.49 32.85
C ASN A 481 26.64 4.86 32.47
N ASP A 482 25.80 5.48 33.30
CA ASP A 482 25.10 6.74 32.99
C ASP A 482 26.03 7.90 32.58
N ASN A 483 27.25 7.91 33.12
CA ASN A 483 28.30 8.90 32.81
C ASN A 483 29.25 8.47 31.68
N GLY A 484 29.05 7.28 31.11
CA GLY A 484 29.80 6.73 29.98
C GLY A 484 29.05 6.86 28.65
N TYR A 485 29.64 6.28 27.60
CA TYR A 485 29.15 6.43 26.24
C TYR A 485 29.12 5.10 25.51
N LEU A 486 28.09 4.89 24.71
CA LEU A 486 28.13 3.96 23.59
C LEU A 486 29.02 4.58 22.52
N HIS A 487 30.04 3.84 22.09
CA HIS A 487 30.92 4.20 20.98
C HIS A 487 30.71 3.24 19.81
N ILE A 488 30.52 3.80 18.62
CA ILE A 488 30.45 3.06 17.35
C ILE A 488 31.52 3.60 16.41
N ALA A 489 32.48 2.76 16.05
CA ALA A 489 33.49 3.06 15.04
C ALA A 489 32.99 2.60 13.67
N TYR A 490 32.88 3.53 12.71
CA TYR A 490 32.22 3.29 11.43
C TYR A 490 32.87 4.04 10.26
N THR A 491 32.44 3.72 9.05
CA THR A 491 32.66 4.49 7.82
C THR A 491 31.40 4.42 6.95
N GLY A 492 31.24 5.35 6.01
CA GLY A 492 30.05 5.42 5.16
C GLY A 492 28.97 6.30 5.79
N SER A 493 27.72 5.86 5.69
CA SER A 493 26.57 6.63 6.16
C SER A 493 26.47 6.66 7.69
N ASN A 494 25.94 7.76 8.23
CA ASN A 494 25.47 7.89 9.61
C ASN A 494 23.96 8.22 9.67
N ALA A 495 23.27 7.95 8.56
CA ALA A 495 21.85 8.22 8.38
C ALA A 495 20.99 7.08 8.94
N PHE A 496 21.02 6.91 10.26
CA PHE A 496 20.26 5.88 10.96
C PHE A 496 19.96 6.29 12.42
N THR A 497 19.04 5.55 13.02
CA THR A 497 18.68 5.63 14.43
C THR A 497 19.46 4.60 15.25
N ILE A 498 19.91 4.99 16.43
CA ILE A 498 20.45 4.10 17.47
C ILE A 498 19.41 4.04 18.59
N ALA A 499 18.94 2.84 18.93
CA ALA A 499 18.02 2.61 20.02
C ALA A 499 18.65 1.75 21.13
N LEU A 500 18.37 2.07 22.39
CA LEU A 500 18.65 1.20 23.53
C LEU A 500 17.34 0.57 23.98
N GLN A 501 17.29 -0.76 23.95
CA GLN A 501 16.09 -1.56 24.21
C GLN A 501 15.94 -1.91 25.68
N GLN A 502 14.71 -1.73 26.18
CA GLN A 502 14.30 -2.12 27.52
C GLN A 502 13.55 -3.46 27.48
N HIS A 503 13.89 -4.34 28.40
CA HIS A 503 13.21 -5.58 28.66
C HIS A 503 11.87 -5.32 29.36
N ASN A 504 10.92 -6.26 29.26
CA ASN A 504 9.78 -6.30 30.17
C ASN A 504 10.22 -6.46 31.64
N PRO A 505 9.40 -6.02 32.62
CA PRO A 505 9.74 -6.05 34.04
C PRO A 505 10.07 -7.44 34.63
N SER A 506 9.68 -8.51 33.93
CA SER A 506 9.99 -9.89 34.31
C SER A 506 11.31 -10.42 33.75
N CYS A 507 12.01 -9.66 32.91
CA CYS A 507 13.25 -10.10 32.26
C CYS A 507 13.11 -11.43 31.50
N ASN A 508 11.93 -11.68 30.92
CA ASN A 508 11.60 -12.93 30.23
C ASN A 508 11.17 -12.66 28.77
N PRO A 509 11.94 -13.07 27.75
CA PRO A 509 11.64 -12.78 26.34
C PRO A 509 10.35 -13.45 25.83
N ASP A 510 9.81 -14.44 26.54
CA ASP A 510 8.55 -15.11 26.17
C ASP A 510 7.30 -14.30 26.57
N ILE A 511 7.46 -13.15 27.22
CA ILE A 511 6.37 -12.28 27.69
C ILE A 511 6.32 -10.99 26.87
N ASN A 512 5.16 -10.72 26.28
CA ASN A 512 4.90 -9.51 25.50
C ASN A 512 4.53 -8.32 26.42
N PRO A 513 4.93 -7.09 26.05
CA PRO A 513 5.82 -6.79 24.92
C PRO A 513 7.29 -7.11 25.22
N PHE A 514 7.98 -7.72 24.25
CA PHE A 514 9.43 -7.88 24.24
C PHE A 514 9.99 -7.44 22.87
N PRO A 515 10.90 -6.45 22.83
CA PRO A 515 11.24 -5.53 23.92
C PRO A 515 10.03 -4.75 24.44
N PHE A 516 10.08 -4.29 25.70
CA PHE A 516 8.95 -3.59 26.32
C PHE A 516 8.76 -2.17 25.80
N THR A 517 9.89 -1.49 25.58
CA THR A 517 9.97 -0.19 24.92
C THR A 517 11.44 0.06 24.56
N TRP A 518 11.70 1.16 23.85
CA TRP A 518 13.04 1.68 23.66
C TRP A 518 13.01 3.18 23.46
N ASP A 519 14.17 3.78 23.66
CA ASP A 519 14.41 5.16 23.30
C ASP A 519 15.57 5.26 22.33
N SER A 520 15.53 6.33 21.54
CA SER A 520 16.21 6.41 20.25
C SER A 520 16.92 7.75 20.09
N VAL A 521 18.08 7.72 19.45
CA VAL A 521 18.80 8.92 19.02
C VAL A 521 19.19 8.81 17.55
N GLU A 522 19.29 9.95 16.86
CA GLU A 522 19.77 9.98 15.48
C GLU A 522 21.31 9.96 15.48
N ALA A 523 21.91 8.96 14.82
CA ALA A 523 23.35 8.72 14.83
C ALA A 523 24.16 9.92 14.30
N SER A 524 23.63 10.61 13.29
CA SER A 524 24.25 11.79 12.67
C SER A 524 24.58 12.90 13.68
N ARG A 525 23.75 13.09 14.71
CA ARG A 525 23.93 14.12 15.75
C ARG A 525 25.10 13.83 16.70
N TYR A 526 25.45 12.56 16.85
CA TYR A 526 26.49 12.08 17.77
C TYR A 526 27.78 11.67 17.04
N SER A 527 27.83 11.92 15.74
CA SER A 527 28.97 11.64 14.88
C SER A 527 30.04 12.72 15.01
N ASP A 528 31.31 12.32 15.05
CA ASP A 528 32.43 13.25 15.00
C ASP A 528 32.55 13.92 13.61
N SER A 529 33.25 15.05 13.54
CA SER A 529 33.44 15.79 12.29
C SER A 529 34.17 14.97 11.21
N SER A 530 34.93 13.96 11.62
CA SER A 530 35.64 13.04 10.72
C SER A 530 34.74 11.93 10.14
N LYS A 531 33.51 11.80 10.64
CA LYS A 531 32.54 10.74 10.29
C LYS A 531 33.10 9.33 10.44
N LYS A 532 33.82 9.10 11.53
CA LYS A 532 34.43 7.80 11.86
C LYS A 532 33.99 7.24 13.20
N ASN A 533 33.51 8.10 14.09
CA ASN A 533 33.15 7.71 15.44
C ASN A 533 31.80 8.34 15.80
N ILE A 534 30.96 7.56 16.48
CA ILE A 534 29.73 8.04 17.11
C ILE A 534 29.87 7.82 18.61
N TYR A 535 29.56 8.84 19.42
CA TYR A 535 29.58 8.75 20.89
C TYR A 535 28.24 9.18 21.47
N VAL A 536 27.44 8.23 21.95
CA VAL A 536 26.13 8.50 22.56
C VAL A 536 26.21 8.32 24.08
N PRO A 537 25.93 9.34 24.90
CA PRO A 537 25.83 9.16 26.35
C PRO A 537 24.73 8.16 26.71
N ILE A 538 25.01 7.24 27.63
CA ILE A 538 24.02 6.23 28.02
C ILE A 538 22.80 6.85 28.71
N SER A 539 23.02 7.95 29.45
CA SER A 539 21.97 8.76 30.04
C SER A 539 21.01 9.41 29.03
N HIS A 540 21.33 9.45 27.73
CA HIS A 540 20.43 9.97 26.71
C HIS A 540 19.32 8.99 26.33
N PHE A 541 19.38 7.74 26.75
CA PHE A 541 18.28 6.80 26.55
C PHE A 541 17.34 6.83 27.76
N ALA A 542 16.14 7.39 27.57
CA ALA A 542 15.11 7.55 28.60
C ALA A 542 14.25 6.28 28.72
N ILE A 543 14.91 5.19 29.09
CA ILE A 543 14.30 3.93 29.50
C ILE A 543 14.65 3.63 30.97
N ASP A 544 14.02 2.62 31.57
CA ASP A 544 14.54 2.00 32.78
C ASP A 544 15.80 1.20 32.43
N ARG A 545 16.96 1.84 32.55
CA ARG A 545 18.26 1.26 32.22
C ARG A 545 18.67 0.09 33.11
N LYS A 546 17.94 -0.19 34.20
CA LYS A 546 18.11 -1.43 34.99
C LYS A 546 17.66 -2.68 34.24
N LEU A 547 16.80 -2.48 33.25
CA LEU A 547 16.17 -3.53 32.45
C LEU A 547 16.71 -3.49 31.01
N SER A 548 17.98 -3.12 30.79
CA SER A 548 18.51 -2.99 29.43
C SER A 548 18.76 -4.36 28.79
N VAL A 549 18.51 -4.49 27.48
CA VAL A 549 18.73 -5.73 26.70
C VAL A 549 19.89 -5.61 25.73
N GLY A 550 19.93 -4.53 24.97
CA GLY A 550 20.82 -4.39 23.83
C GLY A 550 20.53 -3.14 23.01
N PHE A 551 21.27 -2.98 21.94
CA PHE A 551 21.13 -1.86 21.03
C PHE A 551 20.58 -2.32 19.68
N ALA A 552 19.79 -1.46 19.06
CA ALA A 552 19.36 -1.60 17.67
C ALA A 552 19.90 -0.44 16.83
N LEU A 553 20.41 -0.74 15.66
CA LEU A 553 20.71 0.19 14.58
C LEU A 553 19.57 0.04 13.57
N LYS A 554 18.76 1.07 13.39
CA LYS A 554 17.49 0.96 12.66
C LYS A 554 17.10 2.28 12.01
N GLY A 555 15.94 2.34 11.35
CA GLY A 555 15.45 3.60 10.78
C GLY A 555 16.43 4.19 9.77
N PHE A 556 17.05 3.34 8.95
CA PHE A 556 17.98 3.77 7.91
C PHE A 556 17.22 4.52 6.83
N TYR A 557 17.61 5.77 6.56
CA TYR A 557 16.85 6.68 5.70
C TYR A 557 17.63 7.13 4.45
N THR A 558 18.69 6.39 4.11
CA THR A 558 19.47 6.53 2.87
C THR A 558 19.81 5.16 2.32
N SER A 559 20.07 5.06 1.03
CA SER A 559 20.58 3.85 0.38
C SER A 559 22.09 3.61 0.57
N ASP A 560 22.78 4.55 1.21
CA ASP A 560 24.22 4.50 1.42
C ASP A 560 24.58 3.45 2.48
N SER A 561 25.61 2.65 2.21
CA SER A 561 26.07 1.64 3.15
C SER A 561 26.68 2.25 4.42
N THR A 562 26.44 1.61 5.55
CA THR A 562 27.14 1.87 6.82
C THR A 562 28.05 0.69 7.11
N VAL A 563 29.34 0.94 7.30
CA VAL A 563 30.33 -0.10 7.64
C VAL A 563 30.82 0.12 9.05
N ILE A 564 30.56 -0.83 9.95
CA ILE A 564 30.87 -0.76 11.37
C ILE A 564 32.01 -1.72 11.67
N SER A 565 33.05 -1.22 12.34
CA SER A 565 34.21 -2.02 12.76
C SER A 565 34.22 -2.37 14.24
N LYS A 566 33.50 -1.59 15.07
CA LYS A 566 33.47 -1.81 16.50
C LYS A 566 32.27 -1.14 17.16
N ILE A 567 31.66 -1.82 18.13
CA ILE A 567 30.69 -1.27 19.08
C ILE A 567 31.21 -1.55 20.50
N GLU A 568 31.29 -0.53 21.35
CA GLU A 568 31.83 -0.67 22.71
C GLU A 568 31.26 0.38 23.67
N PHE A 569 31.33 0.13 24.97
CA PHE A 569 31.20 1.18 25.97
C PHE A 569 32.56 1.82 26.25
N VAL A 570 32.60 3.15 26.28
CA VAL A 570 33.79 3.93 26.65
C VAL A 570 33.51 4.83 27.85
N LYS A 571 34.55 5.08 28.65
CA LYS A 571 34.46 5.95 29.83
C LYS A 571 34.41 7.43 29.48
N SER A 572 35.01 7.82 28.36
CA SER A 572 35.17 9.21 27.94
C SER A 572 35.22 9.30 26.41
N VAL A 573 34.99 10.50 25.89
CA VAL A 573 35.13 10.83 24.47
C VAL A 573 36.46 11.56 24.20
N PRO A 574 36.92 11.67 22.94
CA PRO A 574 38.10 12.44 22.59
C PRO A 574 38.01 13.91 23.01
N THR A 575 39.16 14.51 23.37
CA THR A 575 39.24 15.94 23.68
C THR A 575 38.69 16.79 22.53
N GLY A 576 37.78 17.72 22.84
CA GLY A 576 37.15 18.59 21.86
C GLY A 576 35.90 18.01 21.19
N PHE A 577 35.53 16.75 21.46
CA PHE A 577 34.22 16.24 21.09
C PHE A 577 33.15 16.91 21.95
N LEU A 578 32.13 17.46 21.29
CA LEU A 578 31.02 18.12 21.95
C LEU A 578 29.81 17.19 21.97
N VAL A 579 29.29 16.91 23.17
CA VAL A 579 28.11 16.06 23.33
C VAL A 579 26.86 16.92 23.07
N PRO A 580 26.05 16.61 22.05
CA PRO A 580 24.85 17.38 21.76
C PRO A 580 23.82 17.18 22.87
N SER A 581 22.96 18.16 23.11
CA SER A 581 21.79 17.95 23.97
C SER A 581 20.84 16.92 23.32
N LYS A 582 20.25 16.04 24.13
CA LYS A 582 19.23 15.11 23.67
C LYS A 582 17.95 15.87 23.32
N LEU A 583 17.44 15.66 22.10
CA LEU A 583 16.13 16.15 21.71
C LEU A 583 15.02 15.41 22.44
N PRO A 584 13.93 16.09 22.84
CA PRO A 584 12.72 15.42 23.28
C PRO A 584 12.20 14.45 22.21
N SER A 585 11.78 13.26 22.61
CA SER A 585 11.19 12.24 21.75
C SER A 585 9.83 11.84 22.32
N ALA A 586 8.84 11.61 21.44
CA ALA A 586 7.57 11.03 21.87
C ALA A 586 7.84 9.62 22.46
N PRO A 587 7.30 9.28 23.65
CA PRO A 587 7.46 7.93 24.20
C PRO A 587 6.81 6.88 23.29
N LEU A 588 7.51 5.76 23.14
CA LEU A 588 7.08 4.61 22.36
C LEU A 588 6.29 3.63 23.24
N ILE A 589 5.06 3.35 22.83
CA ILE A 589 4.06 2.64 23.63
C ILE A 589 3.70 1.31 22.96
N PHE A 590 3.97 0.20 23.64
CA PHE A 590 3.58 -1.15 23.20
C PHE A 590 2.46 -1.77 24.04
N ALA A 591 2.16 -1.21 25.21
CA ALA A 591 1.21 -1.79 26.16
C ALA A 591 0.47 -0.71 26.95
N CYS A 592 -0.70 -1.08 27.46
CA CYS A 592 -1.44 -0.25 28.40
C CYS A 592 -0.71 -0.08 29.72
N THR A 593 -0.78 1.10 30.31
CA THR A 593 -0.24 1.38 31.66
C THR A 593 -1.28 1.10 32.74
N ARG A 594 -2.57 1.29 32.43
CA ARG A 594 -3.66 0.99 33.36
C ARG A 594 -3.68 -0.51 33.68
N PRO A 595 -3.68 -0.92 34.95
CA PRO A 595 -3.84 -2.33 35.31
C PRO A 595 -5.15 -2.93 34.78
N ASN A 596 -5.14 -4.22 34.46
CA ASN A 596 -6.31 -4.97 33.95
C ASN A 596 -6.99 -4.36 32.71
N SER A 597 -6.23 -3.72 31.82
CA SER A 597 -6.77 -3.09 30.61
C SER A 597 -6.30 -3.78 29.33
N PHE A 598 -7.12 -3.65 28.28
CA PHE A 598 -6.89 -4.15 26.94
C PHE A 598 -7.47 -3.14 25.93
N ALA A 599 -6.73 -2.78 24.89
CA ALA A 599 -7.17 -1.77 23.93
C ALA A 599 -7.12 -2.28 22.49
N PHE A 600 -8.23 -2.10 21.77
CA PHE A 600 -8.28 -2.24 20.32
C PHE A 600 -7.96 -0.90 19.68
N ALA A 601 -6.87 -0.87 18.92
CA ALA A 601 -6.44 0.27 18.14
C ALA A 601 -6.42 -0.13 16.67
N ILE A 602 -7.38 0.41 15.93
CA ILE A 602 -7.73 -0.01 14.57
C ILE A 602 -7.23 1.04 13.59
N ASP A 603 -6.50 0.61 12.58
CA ASP A 603 -5.85 1.48 11.59
C ASP A 603 -6.55 1.38 10.25
N ASP A 604 -6.41 2.45 9.45
CA ASP A 604 -6.99 2.57 8.12
C ASP A 604 -8.49 2.25 8.07
N GLY A 605 -9.07 2.12 6.87
CA GLY A 605 -10.47 1.74 6.79
C GLY A 605 -11.12 1.72 5.43
N ASP A 606 -11.91 0.68 5.18
CA ASP A 606 -12.91 0.68 4.11
C ASP A 606 -14.28 1.16 4.66
N PRO A 607 -14.83 2.29 4.16
CA PRO A 607 -16.14 2.79 4.58
C PRO A 607 -17.28 1.75 4.42
N GLN A 608 -17.16 0.80 3.48
CA GLN A 608 -18.15 -0.25 3.28
C GLN A 608 -18.20 -1.24 4.45
N LEU A 609 -17.08 -1.41 5.16
CA LEU A 609 -16.94 -2.32 6.29
C LEU A 609 -17.18 -1.64 7.64
N ALA A 610 -17.10 -0.31 7.69
CA ALA A 610 -17.20 0.48 8.92
C ALA A 610 -18.46 0.18 9.74
N GLN A 611 -19.63 0.06 9.10
CA GLN A 611 -20.88 -0.21 9.83
C GLN A 611 -20.84 -1.56 10.56
N LYS A 612 -20.19 -2.57 9.97
CA LYS A 612 -20.03 -3.89 10.60
C LYS A 612 -19.09 -3.83 11.80
N VAL A 613 -18.00 -3.08 11.70
CA VAL A 613 -17.09 -2.81 12.83
C VAL A 613 -17.84 -2.13 13.97
N VAL A 614 -18.52 -1.01 13.69
CA VAL A 614 -19.29 -0.23 14.67
C VAL A 614 -20.36 -1.09 15.36
N ASN A 615 -21.11 -1.89 14.59
CA ASN A 615 -22.12 -2.79 15.15
C ASN A 615 -21.49 -3.87 16.04
N THR A 616 -20.33 -4.40 15.64
CA THR A 616 -19.63 -5.45 16.38
C THR A 616 -19.11 -4.93 17.73
N VAL A 617 -18.44 -3.78 17.74
CA VAL A 617 -17.93 -3.18 18.99
C VAL A 617 -19.06 -2.71 19.90
N ALA A 618 -20.16 -2.20 19.34
CA ALA A 618 -21.35 -1.82 20.09
C ALA A 618 -22.03 -3.06 20.72
N ALA A 619 -22.21 -4.15 19.96
CA ALA A 619 -22.75 -5.40 20.47
C ALA A 619 -21.85 -6.02 21.57
N ALA A 620 -20.55 -5.80 21.47
CA ALA A 620 -19.59 -6.21 22.48
C ALA A 620 -19.58 -5.30 23.73
N GLY A 621 -20.18 -4.10 23.66
CA GLY A 621 -20.18 -3.11 24.72
C GLY A 621 -18.80 -2.49 24.98
N ILE A 622 -17.98 -2.30 23.93
CA ILE A 622 -16.62 -1.78 24.06
C ILE A 622 -16.43 -0.51 23.23
N HIS A 623 -15.54 0.36 23.69
CA HIS A 623 -15.04 1.48 22.89
C HIS A 623 -13.60 1.21 22.45
N VAL A 624 -13.29 1.57 21.21
CA VAL A 624 -11.98 1.36 20.57
C VAL A 624 -11.37 2.69 20.12
N THR A 625 -10.13 2.65 19.68
CA THR A 625 -9.43 3.79 19.06
C THR A 625 -9.24 3.53 17.58
N PHE A 626 -9.49 4.53 16.75
CA PHE A 626 -9.24 4.51 15.31
C PHE A 626 -8.10 5.45 14.95
N PHE A 627 -7.13 4.99 14.16
CA PHE A 627 -6.06 5.83 13.60
C PHE A 627 -6.37 6.09 12.12
N THR A 628 -6.59 7.36 11.78
CA THR A 628 -7.12 7.76 10.47
C THR A 628 -6.06 8.44 9.60
N VAL A 629 -6.09 8.15 8.30
CA VAL A 629 -5.23 8.77 7.29
C VAL A 629 -5.89 10.05 6.78
N GLY A 630 -5.21 11.19 6.96
CA GLY A 630 -5.79 12.51 6.70
C GLY A 630 -6.26 12.75 5.26
N ALA A 631 -5.55 12.25 4.25
CA ALA A 631 -5.96 12.39 2.84
C ALA A 631 -7.26 11.64 2.55
N ALA A 632 -7.39 10.40 3.04
CA ALA A 632 -8.59 9.60 2.90
C ALA A 632 -9.78 10.21 3.66
N LEU A 633 -9.52 10.86 4.80
CA LEU A 633 -10.51 11.58 5.59
C LEU A 633 -11.08 12.80 4.84
N LEU A 634 -10.25 13.52 4.07
CA LEU A 634 -10.65 14.69 3.29
C LEU A 634 -11.35 14.35 1.97
N ASP A 635 -11.09 13.18 1.40
CA ASP A 635 -11.73 12.78 0.14
C ASP A 635 -13.22 12.48 0.36
N PRO A 636 -14.15 13.29 -0.18
CA PRO A 636 -15.58 13.06 -0.02
C PRO A 636 -16.07 11.76 -0.65
N SER A 637 -15.31 11.19 -1.60
CA SER A 637 -15.66 9.91 -2.23
C SER A 637 -15.55 8.72 -1.29
N THR A 638 -14.71 8.82 -0.24
CA THR A 638 -14.51 7.75 0.74
C THR A 638 -15.61 7.73 1.80
N ASN A 639 -16.33 8.83 2.03
CA ASN A 639 -17.29 8.96 3.14
C ASN A 639 -16.68 8.72 4.55
N LEU A 640 -15.35 8.66 4.68
CA LEU A 640 -14.69 8.38 5.97
C LEU A 640 -14.92 9.50 6.99
N SER A 641 -15.05 10.75 6.55
CA SER A 641 -15.40 11.89 7.41
C SER A 641 -16.69 11.64 8.20
N SER A 642 -17.76 11.21 7.54
CA SER A 642 -19.03 10.88 8.19
C SER A 642 -18.92 9.65 9.09
N VAL A 643 -18.15 8.65 8.68
CA VAL A 643 -17.92 7.41 9.46
C VAL A 643 -17.23 7.73 10.77
N TYR A 644 -16.11 8.47 10.73
CA TYR A 644 -15.35 8.79 11.93
C TYR A 644 -16.09 9.79 12.84
N ALA A 645 -16.90 10.70 12.27
CA ALA A 645 -17.78 11.56 13.07
C ALA A 645 -18.84 10.75 13.85
N ASP A 646 -19.46 9.73 13.23
CA ASP A 646 -20.38 8.81 13.91
C ASP A 646 -19.66 7.98 14.99
N MET A 647 -18.45 7.47 14.69
CA MET A 647 -17.65 6.73 15.67
C MET A 647 -17.31 7.60 16.90
N LEU A 648 -16.94 8.87 16.71
CA LEU A 648 -16.72 9.82 17.80
C LEU A 648 -18.00 10.07 18.61
N ALA A 649 -19.14 10.26 17.93
CA ALA A 649 -20.43 10.46 18.60
C ALA A 649 -20.86 9.25 19.44
N ARG A 650 -20.42 8.04 19.07
CA ARG A 650 -20.60 6.79 19.83
C ARG A 650 -19.58 6.57 20.95
N GLY A 651 -18.69 7.54 21.17
CA GLY A 651 -17.70 7.48 22.25
C GLY A 651 -16.46 6.66 21.91
N HIS A 652 -16.15 6.42 20.63
CA HIS A 652 -14.83 5.93 20.24
C HIS A 652 -13.80 7.07 20.23
N GLN A 653 -12.51 6.72 20.13
CA GLN A 653 -11.42 7.68 20.00
C GLN A 653 -10.95 7.69 18.54
N VAL A 654 -10.58 8.86 18.02
CA VAL A 654 -9.91 9.01 16.72
C VAL A 654 -8.56 9.69 16.93
N ALA A 655 -7.53 9.21 16.24
CA ALA A 655 -6.13 9.61 16.38
C ALA A 655 -5.41 9.66 15.01
N TYR A 656 -4.19 10.17 15.00
CA TYR A 656 -3.44 10.50 13.78
C TYR A 656 -2.70 9.29 13.18
N HIS A 657 -2.77 9.13 11.86
CA HIS A 657 -2.06 8.07 11.12
C HIS A 657 -1.27 8.59 9.91
N SER A 658 -0.80 9.84 9.98
CA SER A 658 -0.17 10.61 8.89
C SER A 658 -1.16 10.99 7.79
N TYR A 659 -0.74 11.85 6.86
CA TYR A 659 -1.64 12.40 5.87
C TYR A 659 -1.76 11.49 4.65
N THR A 660 -0.65 10.97 4.13
CA THR A 660 -0.62 10.06 2.97
C THR A 660 -0.10 8.66 3.26
N HIS A 661 0.02 8.28 4.53
CA HIS A 661 0.43 6.93 4.93
C HIS A 661 1.82 6.47 4.41
N PRO A 662 2.89 7.31 4.36
CA PRO A 662 4.22 6.84 3.95
C PRO A 662 5.00 6.21 5.12
N PRO A 663 6.05 5.40 4.85
CA PRO A 663 7.01 5.02 5.88
C PRO A 663 7.78 6.26 6.37
N MET A 664 7.31 6.84 7.48
CA MET A 664 7.64 8.18 7.93
C MET A 664 9.12 8.36 8.27
N GLU A 665 9.72 7.36 8.93
CA GLU A 665 11.16 7.39 9.24
C GLU A 665 12.03 7.20 7.99
N GLY A 666 11.48 6.81 6.84
CA GLY A 666 12.19 6.74 5.55
C GLY A 666 12.08 8.03 4.72
N LEU A 667 11.35 9.04 5.20
CA LEU A 667 11.21 10.29 4.48
C LEU A 667 12.57 11.02 4.35
N PRO A 668 12.84 11.68 3.21
CA PRO A 668 14.16 12.21 2.86
C PRO A 668 14.58 13.39 3.74
N SER A 669 13.64 14.05 4.40
CA SER A 669 13.89 15.22 5.22
C SER A 669 12.92 15.32 6.40
N LEU A 670 13.34 16.02 7.45
CA LEU A 670 12.45 16.39 8.57
C LEU A 670 11.28 17.25 8.10
N ALA A 671 11.47 18.01 7.01
CA ALA A 671 10.42 18.81 6.40
C ALA A 671 9.28 17.96 5.84
N ALA A 672 9.60 16.83 5.21
CA ALA A 672 8.60 15.89 4.72
C ALA A 672 7.82 15.22 5.87
N ILE A 673 8.53 14.84 6.95
CA ILE A 673 7.89 14.34 8.18
C ILE A 673 6.92 15.37 8.77
N ASP A 674 7.37 16.62 8.91
CA ASP A 674 6.54 17.71 9.43
C ASP A 674 5.33 17.99 8.53
N TRP A 675 5.50 17.89 7.22
CA TRP A 675 4.41 18.09 6.28
C TRP A 675 3.32 17.03 6.46
N GLU A 676 3.69 15.75 6.54
CA GLU A 676 2.76 14.64 6.80
C GLU A 676 2.00 14.84 8.11
N LEU A 677 2.71 15.20 9.19
CA LEU A 677 2.09 15.42 10.49
C LEU A 677 1.15 16.63 10.50
N ASN A 678 1.56 17.77 9.95
CA ASN A 678 0.76 18.99 9.97
C ASN A 678 -0.50 18.89 9.10
N ASN A 679 -0.42 18.20 7.95
CA ASN A 679 -1.60 17.99 7.11
C ASN A 679 -2.59 17.02 7.75
N ASP A 680 -2.10 15.97 8.43
CA ASP A 680 -2.99 15.06 9.16
C ASP A 680 -3.68 15.77 10.34
N ILE A 681 -2.92 16.55 11.12
CA ILE A 681 -3.47 17.41 12.19
C ILE A 681 -4.55 18.34 11.61
N SER A 682 -4.29 18.97 10.47
CA SER A 682 -5.23 19.89 9.82
C SER A 682 -6.47 19.17 9.28
N ALA A 683 -6.30 18.00 8.67
CA ALA A 683 -7.39 17.19 8.13
C ALA A 683 -8.35 16.74 9.25
N VAL A 684 -7.82 16.17 10.32
CA VAL A 684 -8.59 15.74 11.48
C VAL A 684 -9.27 16.92 12.17
N SER A 685 -8.56 18.01 12.41
CA SER A 685 -9.14 19.20 13.06
C SER A 685 -10.24 19.86 12.24
N SER A 686 -10.05 20.00 10.93
CA SER A 686 -11.04 20.65 10.05
C SER A 686 -12.27 19.79 9.77
N THR A 687 -12.10 18.47 9.72
CA THR A 687 -13.19 17.53 9.37
C THR A 687 -13.96 17.05 10.58
N LEU A 688 -13.26 16.75 11.68
CA LEU A 688 -13.85 16.13 12.87
C LEU A 688 -13.93 17.07 14.08
N GLY A 689 -13.30 18.25 14.01
CA GLY A 689 -13.34 19.24 15.09
C GLY A 689 -12.58 18.83 16.36
N ILE A 690 -11.64 17.89 16.25
CA ILE A 690 -10.85 17.37 17.39
C ILE A 690 -9.35 17.53 17.17
N THR A 691 -8.59 17.40 18.25
CA THR A 691 -7.13 17.21 18.23
C THR A 691 -6.78 15.97 19.03
N SER A 692 -5.72 15.27 18.65
CA SER A 692 -5.20 14.10 19.37
C SER A 692 -3.77 14.34 19.88
N SER A 693 -3.37 13.62 20.92
CA SER A 693 -1.97 13.45 21.33
C SER A 693 -1.41 12.09 20.93
N TYR A 694 -2.20 11.25 20.27
CA TYR A 694 -1.86 9.89 19.88
C TYR A 694 -1.61 9.82 18.39
N PHE A 695 -0.48 9.22 18.04
CA PHE A 695 -0.08 8.98 16.66
C PHE A 695 0.41 7.53 16.54
N ARG A 696 0.02 6.84 15.47
CA ARG A 696 0.61 5.56 15.08
C ARG A 696 1.29 5.73 13.72
N PRO A 697 2.54 5.28 13.54
CA PRO A 697 3.19 5.37 12.24
C PRO A 697 2.59 4.37 11.23
N PRO A 698 2.45 4.77 9.97
CA PRO A 698 2.31 3.81 8.88
C PRO A 698 3.43 2.76 8.90
N PHE A 699 3.07 1.51 8.60
CA PHE A 699 3.99 0.37 8.53
C PHE A 699 4.73 0.04 9.84
N GLY A 700 4.40 0.68 10.97
CA GLY A 700 5.18 0.52 12.20
C GLY A 700 6.56 1.20 12.18
N THR A 701 6.88 1.94 11.10
CA THR A 701 8.20 2.54 10.92
C THR A 701 8.52 3.53 12.04
N GLU A 702 9.54 3.22 12.82
CA GLU A 702 9.94 4.00 13.99
C GLU A 702 11.42 4.35 13.93
N GLY A 703 11.72 5.60 14.29
CA GLY A 703 13.07 6.05 14.56
C GLY A 703 13.09 7.39 15.29
N ALA A 704 14.30 7.90 15.50
CA ALA A 704 14.53 9.11 16.26
C ALA A 704 13.91 10.34 15.59
N ARG A 705 13.96 10.42 14.25
CA ARG A 705 13.51 11.61 13.52
C ARG A 705 12.01 11.80 13.67
N ILE A 706 11.20 10.79 13.33
CA ILE A 706 9.75 10.89 13.48
C ILE A 706 9.33 11.18 14.94
N ARG A 707 9.92 10.49 15.93
CA ARG A 707 9.54 10.68 17.34
C ARG A 707 9.89 12.06 17.88
N GLN A 708 10.99 12.64 17.43
CA GLN A 708 11.37 14.01 17.78
C GLN A 708 10.43 15.03 17.13
N ARG A 709 10.06 14.82 15.85
CA ARG A 709 9.11 15.70 15.15
C ARG A 709 7.72 15.65 15.79
N LEU A 710 7.26 14.48 16.20
CA LEU A 710 6.02 14.33 16.96
C LEU A 710 6.04 15.10 18.28
N ALA A 711 7.11 14.96 19.08
CA ALA A 711 7.24 15.70 20.34
C ALA A 711 7.32 17.23 20.13
N ALA A 712 7.87 17.67 19.00
CA ALA A 712 7.97 19.08 18.65
C ALA A 712 6.64 19.69 18.18
N LEU A 713 5.81 18.93 17.45
CA LEU A 713 4.59 19.43 16.82
C LEU A 713 3.32 19.15 17.62
N ILE A 714 3.28 18.07 18.40
CA ILE A 714 2.08 17.62 19.10
C ILE A 714 2.34 17.63 20.62
N PRO A 715 1.63 18.47 21.38
CA PRO A 715 1.73 18.48 22.83
C PRO A 715 1.43 17.10 23.42
N ASN A 716 2.32 16.62 24.30
CA ASN A 716 2.23 15.32 24.97
C ASN A 716 2.14 14.11 24.02
N ALA A 717 2.68 14.23 22.79
CA ALA A 717 2.65 13.19 21.77
C ALA A 717 2.98 11.79 22.32
N LYS A 718 2.22 10.78 21.91
CA LYS A 718 2.44 9.36 22.18
C LYS A 718 2.61 8.64 20.85
N PHE A 719 3.70 7.90 20.73
CA PHE A 719 3.95 7.03 19.58
C PHE A 719 3.40 5.64 19.90
N VAL A 720 2.22 5.32 19.37
CA VAL A 720 1.46 4.11 19.70
C VAL A 720 1.81 3.00 18.71
N ALA A 721 2.50 1.97 19.19
CA ALA A 721 2.72 0.72 18.46
C ALA A 721 1.71 -0.35 18.93
N TRP A 722 2.13 -1.62 19.05
CA TRP A 722 1.25 -2.72 19.41
C TRP A 722 2.01 -3.90 20.04
N SER A 723 1.37 -4.60 20.97
CA SER A 723 1.86 -5.86 21.55
C SER A 723 1.05 -7.09 21.12
N VAL A 724 0.02 -6.87 20.31
CA VAL A 724 -0.84 -7.88 19.71
C VAL A 724 -1.07 -7.50 18.25
N ASP A 725 -0.56 -8.29 17.30
CA ASP A 725 -0.77 -8.08 15.87
C ASP A 725 -1.65 -9.20 15.29
N VAL A 726 -2.79 -8.83 14.68
CA VAL A 726 -3.63 -9.83 13.98
C VAL A 726 -2.97 -10.32 12.68
N GLN A 727 -1.97 -9.62 12.17
CA GLN A 727 -1.27 -9.89 10.91
C GLN A 727 -2.23 -10.05 9.72
N ASP A 728 -3.26 -9.22 9.69
CA ASP A 728 -4.25 -9.18 8.62
C ASP A 728 -3.63 -8.84 7.27
N TRP A 729 -2.66 -7.93 7.24
CA TRP A 729 -1.85 -7.61 6.06
C TRP A 729 -1.17 -8.83 5.41
N LEU A 730 -0.89 -9.88 6.20
CA LEU A 730 -0.29 -11.13 5.72
C LEU A 730 -1.35 -12.20 5.40
N TRP A 731 -2.37 -12.33 6.22
CA TRP A 731 -3.26 -13.49 6.20
C TRP A 731 -4.65 -13.22 5.61
N ALA A 732 -5.15 -11.99 5.63
CA ALA A 732 -6.56 -11.69 5.36
C ALA A 732 -7.04 -12.11 3.96
N LEU A 733 -6.14 -12.05 2.98
CA LEU A 733 -6.37 -12.45 1.58
C LEU A 733 -5.67 -13.77 1.21
N SER A 734 -5.10 -14.48 2.19
CA SER A 734 -4.47 -15.80 1.98
C SER A 734 -5.51 -16.93 2.00
N ASP A 735 -5.09 -18.14 1.66
CA ASP A 735 -5.91 -19.37 1.82
C ASP A 735 -6.16 -19.76 3.29
N THR A 736 -5.47 -19.10 4.22
CA THR A 736 -5.53 -19.40 5.66
C THR A 736 -5.83 -18.16 6.49
N PRO A 737 -6.92 -17.43 6.23
CA PRO A 737 -7.22 -16.18 6.91
C PRO A 737 -7.44 -16.37 8.42
N GLN A 738 -7.80 -17.59 8.86
CA GLN A 738 -7.92 -17.96 10.28
C GLN A 738 -6.61 -17.83 11.07
N ASN A 739 -5.45 -17.76 10.41
CA ASN A 739 -4.17 -17.53 11.10
C ASN A 739 -4.16 -16.20 11.87
N GLN A 740 -5.00 -15.23 11.48
CA GLN A 740 -5.20 -14.01 12.25
C GLN A 740 -5.64 -14.29 13.70
N ILE A 741 -6.54 -15.26 13.89
CA ILE A 741 -7.02 -15.68 15.21
C ILE A 741 -5.90 -16.35 16.00
N THR A 742 -5.13 -17.21 15.33
CA THR A 742 -3.98 -17.91 15.95
C THR A 742 -2.93 -16.92 16.43
N ASN A 743 -2.58 -15.93 15.61
CA ASN A 743 -1.57 -14.92 15.95
C ASN A 743 -2.06 -14.00 17.06
N PHE A 744 -3.31 -13.53 16.97
CA PHE A 744 -3.95 -12.77 18.04
C PHE A 744 -3.93 -13.53 19.37
N GLN A 745 -4.34 -14.81 19.37
CA GLN A 745 -4.30 -15.64 20.57
C GLN A 745 -2.87 -15.83 21.10
N SER A 746 -1.88 -16.03 20.24
CA SER A 746 -0.48 -16.19 20.61
C SER A 746 0.02 -14.97 21.39
N ASP A 747 -0.14 -13.77 20.85
CA ASP A 747 0.32 -12.54 21.48
C ASP A 747 -0.43 -12.21 22.77
N VAL A 748 -1.74 -12.45 22.80
CA VAL A 748 -2.55 -12.31 24.03
C VAL A 748 -2.08 -13.29 25.11
N SER A 749 -1.73 -14.53 24.75
CA SER A 749 -1.25 -15.54 25.69
C SER A 749 0.11 -15.19 26.28
N LYS A 750 0.94 -14.43 25.53
CA LYS A 750 2.21 -13.87 26.02
C LYS A 750 2.02 -12.62 26.88
N GLY A 751 0.79 -12.13 27.05
CA GLY A 751 0.47 -10.99 27.92
C GLY A 751 0.18 -9.68 27.20
N GLY A 752 0.27 -9.65 25.87
CA GLY A 752 -0.04 -8.48 25.04
C GLY A 752 -1.44 -7.92 25.31
N ASN A 753 -1.59 -6.60 25.15
CA ASN A 753 -2.85 -5.91 25.47
C ASN A 753 -3.15 -4.65 24.65
N LEU A 754 -2.36 -4.36 23.63
CA LEU A 754 -2.58 -3.25 22.72
C LEU A 754 -2.55 -3.80 21.29
N VAL A 755 -3.73 -3.83 20.67
CA VAL A 755 -3.95 -4.48 19.37
C VAL A 755 -3.64 -3.52 18.23
N VAL A 756 -3.09 -4.06 17.13
CA VAL A 756 -3.21 -3.49 15.79
C VAL A 756 -4.07 -4.40 14.92
N MET A 757 -4.93 -3.80 14.12
CA MET A 757 -5.72 -4.45 13.07
C MET A 757 -6.25 -3.39 12.11
N HIS A 758 -6.72 -3.80 10.93
CA HIS A 758 -7.27 -2.89 9.92
C HIS A 758 -8.68 -3.34 9.52
N TYR A 759 -9.58 -2.39 9.27
CA TYR A 759 -10.89 -2.71 8.66
C TYR A 759 -10.86 -2.51 7.13
N LEU A 760 -9.77 -2.96 6.51
CA LEU A 760 -9.59 -2.99 5.06
C LEU A 760 -10.07 -4.32 4.44
N TYR A 761 -10.20 -5.36 5.24
CA TYR A 761 -10.49 -6.72 4.76
C TYR A 761 -11.76 -7.28 5.40
N GLN A 762 -12.63 -7.85 4.57
CA GLN A 762 -13.86 -8.48 5.05
C GLN A 762 -13.58 -9.59 6.07
N THR A 763 -12.56 -10.43 5.83
CA THR A 763 -12.19 -11.54 6.73
C THR A 763 -11.75 -11.04 8.11
N THR A 764 -10.99 -9.97 8.19
CA THR A 764 -10.55 -9.36 9.45
C THR A 764 -11.74 -8.81 10.25
N VAL A 765 -12.67 -8.13 9.58
CA VAL A 765 -13.91 -7.64 10.21
C VAL A 765 -14.84 -8.79 10.62
N ASP A 766 -14.84 -9.91 9.89
CA ASP A 766 -15.59 -11.11 10.24
C ASP A 766 -15.03 -11.81 11.49
N TYR A 767 -13.71 -11.72 11.72
CA TYR A 767 -13.04 -12.28 12.89
C TYR A 767 -12.99 -11.34 14.10
N LEU A 768 -13.33 -10.06 13.95
CA LEU A 768 -13.41 -9.10 15.07
C LEU A 768 -14.19 -9.62 16.29
N PRO A 769 -15.37 -10.27 16.16
CA PRO A 769 -16.05 -10.88 17.30
C PRO A 769 -15.19 -11.90 18.05
N GLN A 770 -14.42 -12.72 17.33
CA GLN A 770 -13.55 -13.74 17.93
C GLN A 770 -12.33 -13.12 18.63
N PHE A 771 -11.74 -12.06 18.05
CA PHE A 771 -10.68 -11.30 18.72
C PHE A 771 -11.19 -10.71 20.04
N ILE A 772 -12.39 -10.12 20.03
CA ILE A 772 -13.02 -9.57 21.23
C ILE A 772 -13.30 -10.67 22.27
N ASP A 773 -13.79 -11.84 21.86
CA ASP A 773 -14.05 -12.97 22.76
C ASP A 773 -12.76 -13.50 23.41
N ILE A 774 -11.67 -13.58 22.65
CA ILE A 774 -10.35 -13.95 23.17
C ILE A 774 -9.88 -12.90 24.19
N ALA A 775 -9.97 -11.62 23.85
CA ALA A 775 -9.60 -10.53 24.76
C ALA A 775 -10.43 -10.55 26.05
N LYS A 776 -11.75 -10.76 25.97
CA LYS A 776 -12.64 -10.86 27.14
C LYS A 776 -12.29 -12.03 28.06
N LYS A 777 -11.84 -13.17 27.52
CA LYS A 777 -11.42 -14.34 28.33
C LYS A 777 -10.19 -14.06 29.20
N THR A 778 -9.42 -13.01 28.92
CA THR A 778 -8.32 -12.58 29.79
C THR A 778 -8.80 -11.99 31.12
N GLY A 779 -10.08 -11.61 31.22
CA GLY A 779 -10.64 -10.89 32.37
C GLY A 779 -10.26 -9.41 32.42
N LYS A 780 -9.51 -8.90 31.43
CA LYS A 780 -9.18 -7.47 31.31
C LYS A 780 -10.38 -6.67 30.81
N GLN A 781 -10.46 -5.40 31.20
CA GLN A 781 -11.44 -4.45 30.69
C GLN A 781 -11.00 -3.94 29.32
N LEU A 782 -11.87 -4.07 28.33
CA LEU A 782 -11.65 -3.58 26.97
C LEU A 782 -12.01 -2.09 26.90
N MET A 783 -11.10 -1.26 26.42
CA MET A 783 -11.24 0.20 26.42
C MET A 783 -10.45 0.85 25.27
N ARG A 784 -10.53 2.17 25.18
CA ARG A 784 -9.76 2.97 24.22
C ARG A 784 -8.32 3.17 24.69
N VAL A 785 -7.43 3.54 23.78
CA VAL A 785 -6.01 3.78 24.05
C VAL A 785 -5.80 4.88 25.08
N ASP A 786 -6.50 6.01 24.99
CA ASP A 786 -6.40 7.10 25.98
C ASP A 786 -6.74 6.66 27.41
N GLN A 787 -7.81 5.86 27.58
CA GLN A 787 -8.20 5.28 28.86
C GLN A 787 -7.17 4.24 29.37
N CYS A 788 -6.66 3.40 28.46
CA CYS A 788 -5.65 2.38 28.69
C CYS A 788 -4.29 2.98 29.11
N LEU A 789 -3.99 4.20 28.69
CA LEU A 789 -2.79 4.96 29.03
C LEU A 789 -3.00 6.00 30.13
N GLU A 790 -4.16 5.97 30.79
CA GLU A 790 -4.51 6.82 31.93
C GLU A 790 -4.40 8.32 31.61
N ASP A 791 -4.79 8.71 30.39
CA ASP A 791 -4.81 10.10 29.99
C ASP A 791 -5.74 10.91 30.91
N PRO A 792 -5.28 12.02 31.50
CA PRO A 792 -6.14 12.86 32.34
C PRO A 792 -7.35 13.45 31.58
N ASN A 793 -7.29 13.50 30.25
CA ASN A 793 -8.38 13.99 29.40
C ASN A 793 -9.27 12.87 28.84
N ALA A 794 -8.97 11.59 29.12
CA ALA A 794 -9.84 10.50 28.73
C ALA A 794 -11.20 10.62 29.47
N PRO A 795 -12.32 10.28 28.82
CA PRO A 795 -13.60 10.22 29.48
C PRO A 795 -13.60 9.10 30.53
N PRO A 796 -14.49 9.20 31.53
CA PRO A 796 -14.69 8.16 32.52
C PRO A 796 -14.93 6.79 31.88
N LEU A 797 -14.51 5.74 32.60
CA LEU A 797 -14.72 4.34 32.21
C LEU A 797 -16.19 3.93 32.22
#